data_AF-A0A850QYX5-F1
#
_entry.id   AF-A0A850QYX5-F1
#
_cell.length_a   1.000
_cell.length_b   1.000
_cell.length_c   1.000
_cell.angle_alpha   90.00
_cell.angle_beta   90.00
_cell.angle_gamma   90.00
#
_symmetry.space_group_name_H-M   'P 1'
#
loop_
_entity.id
_entity.type
_entity.pdbx_description
1 polymer ?
#
loop_
_entity_poly.entity_id
_entity_poly.type
_entity_poly.pdbx_seq_one_letter_code
_entity_poly.pdbx_strand_id
1 'polypeptide(L)'
;SGANASVDVILFKRDSNINGYANWIDTQPAFTATGEQYQINNYFVANPDHVLGEMISTGNFCGKGIQCTNNSNDLIGDIQAAVNSMFPADIYQESNIVCDVQQNYVDAVFPIFTDVSTTDYIEVNGFTVNAKGQVCRRLADNENNEFMFEVCQEIKGKRADRIKAMIPIKQNLAKLLEQERRNSITDAELDVTRLELNNAYDAFVSKFGFISESTNKRAFGCDPAYPNITALESGFEAGVTKDQAKRLGIEPVSPKAEKAAIFSVRVVEPFKLPDVADTALDALWITYSATHTIDLNKISSMCRKPLTEVKSELLGSVIFKDPTSNLYVFADSYLSGDVKTKLEIATEYAKIDDHFLANIEALKKVQPQEIQAVDIKVDMNAGWLPKDVVCQFIGETLNANTVEAEYALGLWNINIYGVPYVNDTQRFGIDKYPSTKIIKRMMQGKNLIVTYTIDGERFVDKDATVQVEGIAAEIRTLWDEWIWKCETRRQELQELYNERFNRFVKPSYDGSMLELPDMNMSIKLRKHQLTCVRRALEQPTLLADISVGGGKTFIIATTCHEWHRLGLKKRTAVVIPNHLVEQMAREWLLLYPTEKLLVLSPDDMSAKNRIATLNRIKTGASIVIIPQSTFKAIPLPLNKEKELLEDE
;
A
#
# COMPACT_ATOMS: atom_id res chain seq x y z
N SER A 1 1.16 -18.93 -38.80
CA SER A 1 2.04 -18.20 -39.73
C SER A 1 2.90 -17.25 -38.93
N GLY A 2 4.14 -17.65 -38.62
CA GLY A 2 5.15 -16.70 -38.15
C GLY A 2 5.69 -15.87 -39.31
N ALA A 3 6.27 -14.72 -39.02
CA ALA A 3 7.08 -13.99 -40.01
C ALA A 3 8.51 -14.54 -39.96
N ASN A 4 9.00 -15.09 -41.07
CA ASN A 4 10.39 -15.55 -41.16
C ASN A 4 11.30 -14.32 -41.27
N ALA A 5 11.97 -13.95 -40.18
CA ALA A 5 12.93 -12.85 -40.13
C ALA A 5 14.34 -13.39 -39.91
N SER A 6 15.33 -12.91 -40.67
CA SER A 6 16.75 -13.12 -40.36
C SER A 6 17.15 -12.26 -39.15
N VAL A 7 18.06 -12.76 -38.32
CA VAL A 7 18.50 -12.10 -37.08
C VAL A 7 20.02 -12.21 -36.96
N ASP A 8 20.68 -11.05 -36.87
CA ASP A 8 22.11 -10.97 -36.58
C ASP A 8 22.34 -11.14 -35.07
N VAL A 9 23.21 -12.06 -34.68
CA VAL A 9 23.60 -12.29 -33.28
C VAL A 9 25.12 -12.27 -33.16
N ILE A 10 25.66 -11.39 -32.32
CA ILE A 10 27.08 -11.34 -31.97
C ILE A 10 27.19 -11.41 -30.45
N LEU A 11 28.01 -12.33 -29.95
CA LEU A 11 28.20 -12.60 -28.53
C LEU A 11 29.61 -12.17 -28.09
N PHE A 12 29.70 -11.44 -26.98
CA PHE A 12 30.95 -10.87 -26.47
C PHE A 12 31.26 -11.36 -25.06
N LYS A 13 32.52 -11.71 -24.81
CA LYS A 13 33.02 -11.85 -23.44
C LYS A 13 33.14 -10.45 -22.81
N ARG A 14 32.68 -10.29 -21.58
CA ARG A 14 32.92 -9.07 -20.78
C ARG A 14 34.38 -9.03 -20.34
N ASP A 15 35.11 -8.03 -20.82
CA ASP A 15 36.49 -7.71 -20.44
C ASP A 15 36.55 -6.27 -19.91
N SER A 16 37.57 -5.93 -19.12
CA SER A 16 37.82 -4.56 -18.65
C SER A 16 38.57 -3.70 -19.68
N ASN A 17 39.27 -4.31 -20.65
CA ASN A 17 40.05 -3.61 -21.67
C ASN A 17 39.24 -3.40 -22.97
N ILE A 18 38.26 -2.49 -22.95
CA ILE A 18 37.47 -2.13 -24.14
C ILE A 18 38.11 -0.92 -24.85
N ASN A 19 38.71 -1.15 -26.02
CA ASN A 19 39.18 -0.07 -26.90
C ASN A 19 38.02 0.51 -27.74
N GLY A 20 37.82 1.83 -27.66
CA GLY A 20 36.62 2.54 -28.11
C GLY A 20 36.48 2.82 -29.61
N TYR A 21 36.60 1.82 -30.49
CA TYR A 21 35.83 1.74 -31.74
C TYR A 21 35.84 0.31 -32.26
N ALA A 22 34.69 -0.24 -32.63
CA ALA A 22 34.57 -1.64 -33.05
C ALA A 22 33.91 -1.75 -34.43
N ASN A 23 34.64 -2.33 -35.39
CA ASN A 23 34.23 -2.41 -36.80
C ASN A 23 32.87 -3.11 -37.02
N TRP A 24 32.46 -4.00 -36.09
CA TRP A 24 31.16 -4.69 -36.12
C TRP A 24 29.95 -3.79 -35.81
N ILE A 25 30.14 -2.52 -35.48
CA ILE A 25 29.03 -1.55 -35.35
C ILE A 25 28.51 -1.13 -36.74
N ASP A 26 29.39 -1.16 -37.75
CA ASP A 26 29.11 -0.71 -39.11
C ASP A 26 28.65 -1.86 -40.05
N THR A 27 27.98 -1.49 -41.14
CA THR A 27 27.56 -2.40 -42.22
C THR A 27 28.21 -2.03 -43.54
N GLN A 28 28.42 -3.02 -44.42
CA GLN A 28 28.93 -2.83 -45.78
C GLN A 28 28.04 -3.50 -46.84
N PRO A 29 28.06 -2.98 -48.07
CA PRO A 29 27.29 -3.53 -49.17
C PRO A 29 27.90 -4.86 -49.67
N ALA A 30 27.08 -5.90 -49.70
CA ALA A 30 27.39 -7.20 -50.27
C ALA A 30 26.40 -7.55 -51.39
N PHE A 31 26.69 -8.61 -52.15
CA PHE A 31 25.86 -9.06 -53.27
C PHE A 31 25.49 -10.53 -53.12
N THR A 32 24.27 -10.91 -53.49
CA THR A 32 23.85 -12.33 -53.58
C THR A 32 24.54 -13.02 -54.76
N ALA A 33 24.50 -14.35 -54.80
CA ALA A 33 24.93 -15.12 -55.97
C ALA A 33 24.17 -14.76 -57.27
N THR A 34 23.00 -14.12 -57.16
CA THR A 34 22.20 -13.60 -58.28
C THR A 34 22.51 -12.13 -58.63
N GLY A 35 23.49 -11.52 -57.97
CA GLY A 35 23.94 -10.14 -58.24
C GLY A 35 23.12 -9.04 -57.56
N GLU A 36 22.29 -9.35 -56.56
CA GLU A 36 21.43 -8.36 -55.89
C GLU A 36 22.09 -7.83 -54.63
N GLN A 37 22.05 -6.51 -54.44
CA GLN A 37 22.79 -5.82 -53.38
C GLN A 37 22.02 -5.79 -52.06
N TYR A 38 22.69 -6.12 -50.95
CA TYR A 38 22.19 -5.97 -49.58
C TYR A 38 23.24 -5.26 -48.70
N GLN A 39 22.84 -4.87 -47.48
CA GLN A 39 23.74 -4.44 -46.43
C GLN A 39 23.88 -5.57 -45.40
N ILE A 40 25.08 -5.79 -44.90
CA ILE A 40 25.38 -6.81 -43.88
C ILE A 40 26.42 -6.27 -42.89
N ASN A 41 26.36 -6.72 -41.64
CA ASN A 41 27.31 -6.33 -40.61
C ASN A 41 28.75 -6.69 -41.00
N ASN A 42 29.70 -5.76 -40.78
CA ASN A 42 31.12 -5.96 -41.11
C ASN A 42 31.73 -7.20 -40.42
N TYR A 43 31.17 -7.65 -39.29
CA TYR A 43 31.57 -8.91 -38.65
C TYR A 43 31.36 -10.13 -39.56
N PHE A 44 30.20 -10.25 -40.20
CA PHE A 44 29.88 -11.38 -41.08
C PHE A 44 30.55 -11.24 -42.46
N VAL A 45 30.87 -10.01 -42.90
CA VAL A 45 31.76 -9.79 -44.07
C VAL A 45 33.17 -10.34 -43.79
N ALA A 46 33.68 -10.13 -42.57
CA ALA A 46 34.99 -10.63 -42.16
C ALA A 46 34.99 -12.12 -41.76
N ASN A 47 33.84 -12.69 -41.41
CA ASN A 47 33.66 -14.09 -40.99
C ASN A 47 32.46 -14.72 -41.73
N PRO A 48 32.54 -14.99 -43.05
CA PRO A 48 31.40 -15.52 -43.82
C PRO A 48 30.91 -16.87 -43.30
N ASP A 49 31.81 -17.72 -42.81
CA ASP A 49 31.52 -19.04 -42.24
C ASP A 49 30.67 -18.99 -40.95
N HIS A 50 30.45 -17.80 -40.38
CA HIS A 50 29.58 -17.58 -39.22
C HIS A 50 28.13 -17.26 -39.61
N VAL A 51 27.81 -17.21 -40.91
CA VAL A 51 26.44 -17.04 -41.41
C VAL A 51 25.79 -18.41 -41.62
N LEU A 52 24.81 -18.76 -40.77
CA LEU A 52 24.16 -20.08 -40.76
C LEU A 52 23.08 -20.22 -41.86
N GLY A 53 23.41 -19.88 -43.11
CA GLY A 53 22.52 -19.97 -44.27
C GLY A 53 22.98 -19.12 -45.46
N GLU A 54 22.30 -19.27 -46.60
CA GLU A 54 22.62 -18.51 -47.82
C GLU A 54 21.75 -17.25 -47.94
N MET A 55 22.35 -16.13 -48.36
CA MET A 55 21.64 -14.88 -48.66
C MET A 55 21.00 -14.93 -50.06
N ILE A 56 19.68 -15.18 -50.11
CA ILE A 56 18.91 -15.29 -51.35
C ILE A 56 17.92 -14.14 -51.53
N SER A 57 17.61 -13.78 -52.78
CA SER A 57 16.49 -12.87 -53.09
C SER A 57 15.17 -13.65 -53.11
N THR A 58 14.25 -13.30 -52.22
CA THR A 58 12.87 -13.80 -52.20
C THR A 58 11.91 -12.77 -52.80
N GLY A 59 10.95 -13.21 -53.63
CA GLY A 59 9.93 -12.35 -54.23
C GLY A 59 8.69 -12.28 -53.36
N ASN A 60 8.43 -11.12 -52.74
CA ASN A 60 7.27 -10.89 -51.88
C ASN A 60 6.30 -9.86 -52.50
N PHE A 61 5.09 -9.73 -51.94
CA PHE A 61 4.01 -8.90 -52.49
C PHE A 61 4.34 -7.39 -52.57
N CYS A 62 5.36 -6.93 -51.83
CA CYS A 62 5.85 -5.54 -51.87
C CYS A 62 7.15 -5.36 -52.68
N GLY A 63 7.63 -6.40 -53.36
CA GLY A 63 8.90 -6.40 -54.10
C GLY A 63 9.84 -7.54 -53.69
N LYS A 64 11.06 -7.53 -54.25
CA LYS A 64 12.13 -8.44 -53.83
C LYS A 64 12.67 -8.04 -52.46
N GLY A 65 12.93 -9.03 -51.60
CA GLY A 65 13.61 -8.85 -50.32
C GLY A 65 14.67 -9.94 -50.13
N ILE A 66 15.85 -9.55 -49.70
CA ILE A 66 16.96 -10.49 -49.46
C ILE A 66 16.82 -11.07 -48.05
N GLN A 67 16.98 -12.38 -47.93
CA GLN A 67 16.81 -13.15 -46.72
C GLN A 67 17.93 -14.20 -46.59
N CYS A 68 18.47 -14.36 -45.39
CA CYS A 68 19.32 -15.51 -45.08
C CYS A 68 18.41 -16.73 -44.84
N THR A 69 18.60 -17.78 -45.65
CA THR A 69 17.85 -19.04 -45.56
C THR A 69 18.78 -20.21 -45.32
N ASN A 70 18.52 -20.97 -44.26
CA ASN A 70 19.15 -22.25 -44.00
C ASN A 70 18.31 -23.38 -44.64
N ASN A 71 18.97 -24.34 -45.28
CA ASN A 71 18.35 -25.52 -45.89
C ASN A 71 18.38 -26.77 -44.98
N SER A 72 18.92 -26.65 -43.75
CA SER A 72 18.97 -27.71 -42.74
C SER A 72 17.59 -28.00 -42.14
N ASN A 73 17.38 -29.29 -41.81
CA ASN A 73 16.20 -29.73 -41.06
C ASN A 73 16.40 -29.65 -39.54
N ASP A 74 17.60 -29.35 -39.04
CA ASP A 74 17.90 -29.18 -37.62
C ASP A 74 18.67 -27.88 -37.34
N LEU A 75 17.94 -26.77 -37.40
CA LEU A 75 18.45 -25.44 -37.06
C LEU A 75 18.97 -25.36 -35.61
N ILE A 76 18.50 -26.22 -34.69
CA ILE A 76 18.96 -26.24 -33.30
C ILE A 76 20.35 -26.88 -33.23
N GLY A 77 20.55 -28.02 -33.91
CA GLY A 77 21.84 -28.66 -34.08
C GLY A 77 22.87 -27.74 -34.75
N ASP A 78 22.48 -27.02 -35.81
CA ASP A 78 23.36 -26.06 -36.48
C ASP A 78 23.83 -24.93 -35.55
N ILE A 79 22.90 -24.33 -34.79
CA ILE A 79 23.20 -23.28 -33.80
C ILE A 79 24.11 -23.83 -32.70
N GLN A 80 23.87 -25.05 -32.21
CA GLN A 80 24.73 -25.68 -31.21
C GLN A 80 26.14 -25.94 -31.76
N ALA A 81 26.27 -26.43 -33.00
CA ALA A 81 27.56 -26.65 -33.65
C ALA A 81 28.34 -25.32 -33.83
N ALA A 82 27.66 -24.25 -34.23
CA ALA A 82 28.23 -22.92 -34.38
C ALA A 82 28.68 -22.30 -33.04
N VAL A 83 27.86 -22.44 -31.98
CA VAL A 83 28.25 -21.98 -30.64
C VAL A 83 29.44 -22.77 -30.11
N ASN A 84 29.46 -24.09 -30.31
CA ASN A 84 30.55 -24.96 -29.85
C ASN A 84 31.87 -24.78 -30.65
N SER A 85 31.82 -24.25 -31.88
CA SER A 85 33.03 -23.90 -32.64
C SER A 85 33.57 -22.51 -32.30
N MET A 86 32.68 -21.55 -31.97
CA MET A 86 33.06 -20.19 -31.57
C MET A 86 33.53 -20.08 -30.11
N PHE A 87 33.03 -20.93 -29.21
CA PHE A 87 33.28 -20.85 -27.77
C PHE A 87 33.89 -22.14 -27.22
N PRO A 88 35.12 -22.11 -26.69
CA PRO A 88 35.69 -23.24 -25.96
C PRO A 88 34.83 -23.64 -24.75
N ALA A 89 34.90 -24.90 -24.36
CA ALA A 89 34.35 -25.37 -23.09
C ALA A 89 34.98 -24.64 -21.88
N ASP A 90 34.27 -24.61 -20.76
CA ASP A 90 34.74 -24.14 -19.44
C ASP A 90 35.27 -22.69 -19.39
N ILE A 91 34.88 -21.83 -20.33
CA ILE A 91 35.23 -20.40 -20.36
C ILE A 91 34.55 -19.55 -19.26
N TYR A 92 33.62 -20.12 -18.49
CA TYR A 92 32.98 -19.45 -17.36
C TYR A 92 33.88 -19.53 -16.12
N GLN A 93 34.57 -18.43 -15.83
CA GLN A 93 35.24 -18.23 -14.55
C GLN A 93 34.31 -17.48 -13.61
N GLU A 94 33.99 -18.08 -12.47
CA GLU A 94 33.17 -17.46 -11.44
C GLU A 94 33.86 -16.18 -10.92
N SER A 95 33.17 -15.04 -11.06
CA SER A 95 33.81 -13.75 -10.85
C SER A 95 33.91 -13.43 -9.36
N ASN A 96 35.13 -13.48 -8.80
CA ASN A 96 35.49 -12.98 -7.46
C ASN A 96 35.41 -11.44 -7.35
N ILE A 97 34.29 -10.87 -7.80
CA ILE A 97 33.94 -9.47 -7.60
C ILE A 97 33.35 -9.37 -6.18
N VAL A 98 34.23 -9.12 -5.21
CA VAL A 98 33.83 -8.35 -4.02
C VAL A 98 33.08 -7.12 -4.53
N CYS A 99 31.93 -6.81 -3.95
CA CYS A 99 31.08 -5.70 -4.39
C CYS A 99 31.70 -4.34 -4.04
N ASP A 100 32.79 -4.00 -4.70
CA ASP A 100 33.26 -2.64 -4.83
C ASP A 100 32.13 -1.77 -5.36
N VAL A 101 32.07 -0.54 -4.85
CA VAL A 101 31.01 0.41 -5.19
C VAL A 101 31.02 0.61 -6.71
N GLN A 102 29.85 0.51 -7.35
CA GLN A 102 29.70 0.78 -8.78
C GLN A 102 29.92 2.26 -9.06
N GLN A 103 31.20 2.68 -9.11
CA GLN A 103 31.63 3.82 -9.88
C GLN A 103 31.16 3.56 -11.32
N ASN A 104 30.19 4.35 -11.75
CA ASN A 104 29.67 4.24 -13.10
C ASN A 104 30.80 4.63 -14.06
N TYR A 105 31.34 3.66 -14.80
CA TYR A 105 31.89 3.91 -16.12
C TYR A 105 30.74 4.28 -17.07
N VAL A 106 30.20 5.48 -16.84
CA VAL A 106 29.82 6.37 -17.93
C VAL A 106 31.07 6.61 -18.76
N ASP A 107 30.93 6.94 -20.05
CA ASP A 107 32.01 7.64 -20.76
C ASP A 107 32.54 8.79 -19.90
N ALA A 108 33.85 9.07 -19.97
CA ALA A 108 34.54 10.02 -19.10
C ALA A 108 34.21 11.51 -19.41
N VAL A 109 32.92 11.83 -19.45
CA VAL A 109 32.38 13.13 -19.08
C VAL A 109 32.75 13.35 -17.62
N PHE A 110 33.93 13.95 -17.41
CA PHE A 110 34.27 14.63 -16.16
C PHE A 110 33.05 15.40 -15.67
N PRO A 111 32.75 15.44 -14.35
CA PRO A 111 31.66 16.25 -13.85
C PRO A 111 31.91 17.69 -14.30
N ILE A 112 31.12 18.13 -15.26
CA ILE A 112 31.27 19.46 -15.84
C ILE A 112 30.89 20.40 -14.70
N PHE A 113 31.86 21.19 -14.24
CA PHE A 113 31.61 22.42 -13.50
C PHE A 113 30.75 23.29 -14.42
N THR A 114 29.45 23.08 -14.30
CA THR A 114 28.42 23.79 -15.06
C THR A 114 28.12 25.03 -14.26
N ASP A 115 28.08 26.17 -14.95
CA ASP A 115 27.80 27.48 -14.36
C ASP A 115 26.30 27.56 -13.96
N VAL A 116 25.90 26.77 -12.96
CA VAL A 116 24.56 26.71 -12.36
C VAL A 116 24.59 27.54 -11.09
N SER A 117 23.63 28.45 -10.91
CA SER A 117 23.53 29.18 -9.65
C SER A 117 23.08 28.24 -8.54
N THR A 118 23.92 28.09 -7.50
CA THR A 118 23.63 27.28 -6.31
C THR A 118 22.87 28.07 -5.23
N THR A 119 22.48 29.31 -5.53
CA THR A 119 21.63 30.19 -4.70
C THR A 119 20.22 29.66 -4.51
N ASP A 120 19.75 28.82 -5.43
CA ASP A 120 18.34 28.47 -5.57
C ASP A 120 18.08 27.07 -5.01
N TYR A 121 16.87 26.83 -4.48
CA TYR A 121 16.48 25.51 -3.97
C TYR A 121 16.31 24.50 -5.12
N ILE A 122 17.30 23.63 -5.30
CA ILE A 122 17.31 22.56 -6.31
C ILE A 122 17.43 21.21 -5.61
N GLU A 123 16.41 20.36 -5.69
CA GLU A 123 16.43 19.01 -5.10
C GLU A 123 17.22 18.00 -5.95
N VAL A 124 17.67 16.90 -5.34
CA VAL A 124 18.40 15.81 -6.03
C VAL A 124 17.48 15.11 -7.04
N ASN A 125 17.92 15.01 -8.30
CA ASN A 125 17.16 14.72 -9.53
C ASN A 125 16.29 15.87 -10.08
N GLY A 126 16.26 17.04 -9.46
CA GLY A 126 15.56 18.21 -9.98
C GLY A 126 16.28 18.86 -11.16
N PHE A 127 15.49 19.40 -12.10
CA PHE A 127 15.99 20.19 -13.22
C PHE A 127 16.39 21.61 -12.77
N THR A 128 17.39 22.15 -13.45
CA THR A 128 17.89 23.53 -13.35
C THR A 128 18.41 23.99 -14.71
N VAL A 129 18.95 25.20 -14.81
CA VAL A 129 19.55 25.75 -16.05
C VAL A 129 20.96 26.29 -15.73
N ASN A 130 21.93 26.01 -16.60
CA ASN A 130 23.26 26.64 -16.52
C ASN A 130 23.28 28.01 -17.24
N ALA A 131 24.36 28.79 -17.05
CA ALA A 131 24.53 30.12 -17.66
C ALA A 131 24.51 30.10 -19.21
N LYS A 132 24.70 28.94 -19.84
CA LYS A 132 24.59 28.74 -21.30
C LYS A 132 23.16 28.43 -21.75
N GLY A 133 22.18 28.47 -20.84
CA GLY A 133 20.77 28.21 -21.13
C GLY A 133 20.47 26.74 -21.41
N GLN A 134 21.29 25.79 -20.93
CA GLN A 134 21.08 24.35 -21.11
C GLN A 134 20.38 23.76 -19.88
N VAL A 135 19.43 22.84 -20.10
CA VAL A 135 18.78 22.11 -18.99
C VAL A 135 19.79 21.15 -18.38
N CYS A 136 19.92 21.22 -17.05
CA CYS A 136 20.77 20.35 -16.24
C CYS A 136 19.91 19.64 -15.19
N ARG A 137 20.38 18.49 -14.67
CA ARG A 137 19.77 17.77 -13.55
C ARG A 137 20.75 17.70 -12.39
N ARG A 138 20.30 18.00 -11.16
CA ARG A 138 21.12 17.81 -9.95
C ARG A 138 21.27 16.31 -9.66
N LEU A 139 22.49 15.88 -9.37
CA LEU A 139 22.82 14.52 -8.95
C LEU A 139 22.90 14.43 -7.41
N ALA A 140 23.29 13.27 -6.87
CA ALA A 140 23.70 13.21 -5.47
C ALA A 140 24.98 14.03 -5.28
N ASP A 141 25.16 14.60 -4.09
CA ASP A 141 26.34 15.39 -3.76
C ASP A 141 27.57 14.47 -3.63
N ASN A 142 28.76 15.01 -3.91
CA ASN A 142 30.00 14.22 -3.81
C ASN A 142 30.44 14.00 -2.35
N GLU A 143 31.55 13.29 -2.15
CA GLU A 143 32.10 12.99 -0.81
C GLU A 143 32.48 14.24 0.01
N ASN A 144 32.65 15.40 -0.65
CA ASN A 144 32.89 16.70 -0.01
C ASN A 144 31.58 17.47 0.31
N ASN A 145 30.41 16.91 -0.04
CA ASN A 145 29.08 17.56 -0.03
C ASN A 145 28.91 18.70 -1.08
N GLU A 146 29.68 18.68 -2.16
CA GLU A 146 29.54 19.64 -3.26
C GLU A 146 28.41 19.20 -4.22
N PHE A 147 27.58 20.16 -4.66
CA PHE A 147 26.45 19.88 -5.55
C PHE A 147 26.93 19.47 -6.95
N MET A 148 26.62 18.24 -7.35
CA MET A 148 26.90 17.73 -8.70
C MET A 148 25.74 17.96 -9.66
N PHE A 149 26.04 18.25 -10.92
CA PHE A 149 25.05 18.44 -11.99
C PHE A 149 25.49 17.76 -13.30
N GLU A 150 24.53 17.22 -14.04
CA GLU A 150 24.71 16.72 -15.41
C GLU A 150 23.93 17.59 -16.41
N VAL A 151 24.43 17.74 -17.64
CA VAL A 151 23.70 18.42 -18.73
C VAL A 151 22.82 17.39 -19.44
N CYS A 152 21.50 17.60 -19.44
CA CYS A 152 20.53 16.70 -20.08
C CYS A 152 20.53 16.92 -21.60
N GLN A 153 21.53 16.36 -22.29
CA GLN A 153 21.77 16.58 -23.72
C GLN A 153 20.59 16.13 -24.60
N GLU A 154 19.75 15.22 -24.14
CA GLU A 154 18.54 14.73 -24.81
C GLU A 154 17.35 15.71 -24.71
N ILE A 155 17.43 16.73 -23.84
CA ILE A 155 16.38 17.72 -23.62
C ILE A 155 16.59 18.93 -24.55
N LYS A 156 15.97 18.88 -25.73
CA LYS A 156 16.06 19.92 -26.78
C LYS A 156 14.69 20.49 -27.17
N GLY A 157 14.70 21.68 -27.79
CA GLY A 157 13.52 22.36 -28.35
C GLY A 157 12.37 22.53 -27.36
N LYS A 158 11.13 22.35 -27.83
CA LYS A 158 9.89 22.59 -27.05
C LYS A 158 9.82 21.84 -25.70
N ARG A 159 10.57 20.74 -25.50
CA ARG A 159 10.67 20.07 -24.19
C ARG A 159 11.51 20.91 -23.22
N ALA A 160 12.67 21.38 -23.68
CA ALA A 160 13.53 22.28 -22.91
C ALA A 160 12.82 23.60 -22.57
N ASP A 161 12.06 24.16 -23.52
CA ASP A 161 11.35 25.43 -23.30
C ASP A 161 10.26 25.34 -22.21
N ARG A 162 9.54 24.21 -22.15
CA ARG A 162 8.57 23.93 -21.06
C ARG A 162 9.28 23.77 -19.71
N ILE A 163 10.37 22.99 -19.66
CA ILE A 163 11.15 22.78 -18.42
C ILE A 163 11.71 24.10 -17.88
N LYS A 164 12.34 24.90 -18.75
CA LYS A 164 12.87 26.23 -18.40
C LYS A 164 11.82 27.16 -17.80
N ALA A 165 10.59 27.10 -18.29
CA ALA A 165 9.50 27.94 -17.80
C ALA A 165 8.86 27.42 -16.50
N MET A 166 9.00 26.13 -16.17
CA MET A 166 8.58 25.58 -14.86
C MET A 166 9.61 25.80 -13.74
N ILE A 167 10.89 25.97 -14.06
CA ILE A 167 11.95 26.16 -13.05
C ILE A 167 11.69 27.37 -12.14
N PRO A 168 11.39 28.58 -12.66
CA PRO A 168 11.01 29.72 -11.83
C PRO A 168 9.75 29.48 -10.98
N ILE A 169 8.78 28.70 -11.46
CA ILE A 169 7.56 28.38 -10.70
C ILE A 169 7.92 27.57 -9.45
N LYS A 170 8.71 26.49 -9.59
CA LYS A 170 9.11 25.68 -8.42
C LYS A 170 10.04 26.44 -7.47
N GLN A 171 10.90 27.32 -7.99
CA GLN A 171 11.80 28.15 -7.19
C GLN A 171 11.01 29.19 -6.37
N ASN A 172 10.09 29.92 -7.00
CA ASN A 172 9.24 30.91 -6.32
C ASN A 172 8.27 30.22 -5.34
N LEU A 173 7.75 29.03 -5.66
CA LEU A 173 6.93 28.23 -4.76
C LEU A 173 7.72 27.78 -3.51
N ALA A 174 8.93 27.24 -3.69
CA ALA A 174 9.78 26.83 -2.57
C ALA A 174 10.17 28.04 -1.69
N LYS A 175 10.53 29.18 -2.30
CA LYS A 175 10.82 30.45 -1.63
C LYS A 175 9.62 30.94 -0.82
N LEU A 176 8.41 30.95 -1.40
CA LEU A 176 7.19 31.39 -0.74
C LEU A 176 6.82 30.48 0.44
N LEU A 177 6.84 29.16 0.24
CA LEU A 177 6.55 28.20 1.32
C LEU A 177 7.52 28.31 2.49
N GLU A 178 8.81 28.55 2.22
CA GLU A 178 9.82 28.78 3.27
C GLU A 178 9.64 30.13 3.98
N GLN A 179 9.14 31.17 3.30
CA GLN A 179 8.78 32.44 3.94
C GLN A 179 7.48 32.33 4.76
N GLU A 180 6.48 31.59 4.28
CA GLU A 180 5.23 31.35 5.00
C GLU A 180 5.48 30.56 6.31
N ARG A 181 6.51 29.71 6.37
CA ARG A 181 7.01 29.08 7.61
C ARG A 181 7.73 30.01 8.60
N ARG A 182 7.75 31.34 8.40
CA ARG A 182 8.49 32.26 9.29
C ARG A 182 7.58 33.32 9.92
N ASN A 183 7.59 33.37 11.26
CA ASN A 183 6.91 34.40 12.06
C ASN A 183 7.54 35.80 11.95
N SER A 184 8.74 35.90 11.36
CA SER A 184 9.46 37.16 11.15
C SER A 184 9.16 37.84 9.82
N ILE A 185 8.36 37.22 8.94
CA ILE A 185 8.02 37.75 7.61
C ILE A 185 6.59 38.25 7.64
N THR A 186 6.39 39.50 7.22
CA THR A 186 5.08 40.14 7.15
C THR A 186 4.32 39.73 5.89
N ASP A 187 2.99 39.81 5.90
CA ASP A 187 2.19 39.44 4.73
C ASP A 187 2.50 40.32 3.50
N ALA A 188 2.91 41.57 3.70
CA ALA A 188 3.37 42.46 2.63
C ALA A 188 4.69 42.00 1.97
N GLU A 189 5.57 41.33 2.71
CA GLU A 189 6.79 40.71 2.16
C GLU A 189 6.46 39.38 1.46
N LEU A 190 5.49 38.61 1.98
CA LEU A 190 4.95 37.43 1.32
C LEU A 190 4.31 37.79 -0.03
N ASP A 191 3.56 38.89 -0.09
CA ASP A 191 2.87 39.34 -1.30
C ASP A 191 3.82 39.68 -2.46
N VAL A 192 5.05 40.12 -2.19
CA VAL A 192 6.08 40.31 -3.23
C VAL A 192 6.44 38.96 -3.87
N THR A 193 6.77 37.94 -3.08
CA THR A 193 7.09 36.60 -3.60
C THR A 193 5.87 35.90 -4.21
N ARG A 194 4.67 36.15 -3.66
CA ARG A 194 3.38 35.66 -4.19
C ARG A 194 3.08 36.28 -5.56
N LEU A 195 3.45 37.54 -5.77
CA LEU A 195 3.38 38.20 -7.09
C LEU A 195 4.41 37.63 -8.07
N GLU A 196 5.65 37.35 -7.65
CA GLU A 196 6.64 36.65 -8.46
C GLU A 196 6.14 35.25 -8.90
N LEU A 197 5.49 34.50 -8.00
CA LEU A 197 4.89 33.19 -8.28
C LEU A 197 3.70 33.30 -9.25
N ASN A 198 2.79 34.25 -9.02
CA ASN A 198 1.67 34.53 -9.93
C ASN A 198 2.17 34.84 -11.35
N ASN A 199 3.11 35.78 -11.49
CA ASN A 199 3.65 36.20 -12.78
C ASN A 199 4.34 35.04 -13.53
N ALA A 200 5.12 34.22 -12.82
CA ALA A 200 5.77 33.04 -13.41
C ALA A 200 4.74 32.00 -13.90
N TYR A 201 3.68 31.75 -13.11
CA TYR A 201 2.61 30.82 -13.47
C TYR A 201 1.76 31.33 -14.65
N ASP A 202 1.34 32.59 -14.65
CA ASP A 202 0.48 33.14 -15.71
C ASP A 202 1.25 33.26 -17.05
N ALA A 203 2.54 33.59 -17.01
CA ALA A 203 3.43 33.54 -18.17
C ALA A 203 3.68 32.11 -18.70
N PHE A 204 3.58 31.10 -17.83
CA PHE A 204 3.62 29.70 -18.25
C PHE A 204 2.30 29.27 -18.90
N VAL A 205 1.17 29.43 -18.22
CA VAL A 205 -0.15 28.94 -18.68
C VAL A 205 -0.54 29.58 -20.01
N SER A 206 -0.32 30.89 -20.17
CA SER A 206 -0.59 31.62 -21.43
C SER A 206 0.22 31.12 -22.63
N LYS A 207 1.38 30.47 -22.39
CA LYS A 207 2.28 29.96 -23.44
C LYS A 207 2.20 28.43 -23.65
N PHE A 208 1.87 27.68 -22.60
CA PHE A 208 2.06 26.23 -22.54
C PHE A 208 0.85 25.42 -22.07
N GLY A 209 -0.25 26.05 -21.66
CA GLY A 209 -1.39 25.38 -21.03
C GLY A 209 -1.12 25.06 -19.56
N PHE A 210 -2.06 24.36 -18.91
CA PHE A 210 -1.95 24.03 -17.48
C PHE A 210 -0.80 23.06 -17.20
N ILE A 211 -0.10 23.22 -16.07
CA ILE A 211 1.03 22.39 -15.60
C ILE A 211 0.65 20.91 -15.60
N SER A 212 -0.58 20.60 -15.21
CA SER A 212 -1.17 19.26 -15.16
C SER A 212 -1.39 18.58 -16.51
N GLU A 213 -1.31 19.31 -17.63
CA GLU A 213 -1.55 18.73 -18.95
C GLU A 213 -0.50 17.67 -19.33
N SER A 214 -0.95 16.64 -20.05
CA SER A 214 -0.10 15.49 -20.43
C SER A 214 1.20 15.86 -21.17
N THR A 215 1.24 16.99 -21.88
CA THR A 215 2.45 17.47 -22.58
C THR A 215 3.45 18.17 -21.64
N ASN A 216 2.95 18.82 -20.59
CA ASN A 216 3.72 19.44 -19.53
C ASN A 216 4.25 18.40 -18.55
N LYS A 217 3.39 17.47 -18.13
CA LYS A 217 3.76 16.23 -17.44
C LYS A 217 4.91 15.48 -18.12
N ARG A 218 4.84 15.26 -19.45
CA ARG A 218 5.90 14.55 -20.19
C ARG A 218 7.22 15.35 -20.28
N ALA A 219 7.17 16.67 -20.12
CA ALA A 219 8.37 17.49 -20.08
C ALA A 219 9.07 17.40 -18.71
N PHE A 220 8.32 17.62 -17.62
CA PHE A 220 8.85 17.91 -16.29
C PHE A 220 8.56 16.84 -15.21
N GLY A 221 7.70 15.85 -15.48
CA GLY A 221 7.17 14.91 -14.48
C GLY A 221 8.16 13.95 -13.82
N CYS A 222 9.45 14.01 -14.17
CA CYS A 222 10.54 13.32 -13.47
C CYS A 222 11.23 14.21 -12.42
N ASP A 223 10.88 15.49 -12.33
CA ASP A 223 11.38 16.43 -11.33
C ASP A 223 10.72 16.14 -9.96
N PRO A 224 11.48 16.06 -8.85
CA PRO A 224 10.92 15.85 -7.51
C PRO A 224 9.85 16.87 -7.11
N ALA A 225 9.94 18.12 -7.59
CA ALA A 225 8.99 19.17 -7.26
C ALA A 225 7.77 19.24 -8.20
N TYR A 226 7.66 18.35 -9.20
CA TYR A 226 6.51 18.30 -10.11
C TYR A 226 5.16 18.14 -9.37
N PRO A 227 5.02 17.26 -8.35
CA PRO A 227 3.80 17.17 -7.54
C PRO A 227 3.42 18.50 -6.89
N ASN A 228 4.38 19.23 -6.28
CA ASN A 228 4.13 20.53 -5.65
C ASN A 228 3.62 21.58 -6.64
N ILE A 229 4.22 21.69 -7.84
CA ILE A 229 3.74 22.65 -8.84
C ILE A 229 2.41 22.22 -9.50
N THR A 230 2.04 20.93 -9.50
CA THR A 230 0.68 20.52 -9.87
C THR A 230 -0.37 20.79 -8.78
N ALA A 231 0.04 20.94 -7.51
CA ALA A 231 -0.87 21.33 -6.42
C ALA A 231 -1.27 22.81 -6.48
N LEU A 232 -0.62 23.61 -7.34
CA LEU A 232 -1.05 24.96 -7.70
C LEU A 232 -2.37 24.97 -8.50
N GLU A 233 -2.78 23.83 -9.06
CA GLU A 233 -3.93 23.68 -9.96
C GLU A 233 -5.02 22.84 -9.28
N SER A 234 -5.90 23.54 -8.55
CA SER A 234 -7.10 22.97 -7.95
C SER A 234 -8.12 22.58 -9.02
N GLY A 235 -8.84 21.48 -8.80
CA GLY A 235 -9.95 21.07 -9.66
C GLY A 235 -9.61 20.84 -11.14
N PHE A 236 -8.38 20.41 -11.46
CA PHE A 236 -7.96 20.27 -12.87
C PHE A 236 -8.82 19.26 -13.65
N GLU A 237 -9.59 19.76 -14.62
CA GLU A 237 -10.32 18.97 -15.61
C GLU A 237 -9.50 18.89 -16.91
N ALA A 238 -9.13 17.67 -17.30
CA ALA A 238 -8.42 17.44 -18.55
C ALA A 238 -9.33 17.69 -19.77
N GLY A 239 -8.95 18.64 -20.61
CA GLY A 239 -9.69 18.98 -21.83
C GLY A 239 -9.64 17.89 -22.91
N VAL A 240 -10.68 17.84 -23.73
CA VAL A 240 -10.81 16.95 -24.89
C VAL A 240 -10.46 17.74 -26.15
N THR A 241 -9.36 17.39 -26.83
CA THR A 241 -8.94 18.09 -28.06
C THR A 241 -9.91 17.81 -29.22
N LYS A 242 -9.95 18.68 -30.24
CA LYS A 242 -10.83 18.49 -31.42
C LYS A 242 -10.65 17.13 -32.11
N ASP A 243 -9.43 16.58 -32.11
CA ASP A 243 -9.16 15.26 -32.68
C ASP A 243 -9.61 14.10 -31.78
N GLN A 244 -9.58 14.27 -30.46
CA GLN A 244 -10.12 13.30 -29.49
C GLN A 244 -11.64 13.32 -29.51
N ALA A 245 -12.23 14.52 -29.46
CA ALA A 245 -13.66 14.79 -29.58
C ALA A 245 -14.26 14.08 -30.81
N LYS A 246 -13.66 14.29 -31.99
CA LYS A 246 -14.04 13.63 -33.25
C LYS A 246 -13.90 12.10 -33.23
N ARG A 247 -12.98 11.53 -32.45
CA ARG A 247 -12.81 10.07 -32.29
C ARG A 247 -13.79 9.46 -31.30
N LEU A 248 -14.23 10.23 -30.30
CA LEU A 248 -15.09 9.79 -29.21
C LEU A 248 -16.58 10.13 -29.44
N GLY A 249 -16.91 10.91 -30.47
CA GLY A 249 -18.29 11.31 -30.78
C GLY A 249 -18.86 12.37 -29.83
N ILE A 250 -18.00 13.18 -29.21
CA ILE A 250 -18.36 14.23 -28.25
C ILE A 250 -17.84 15.59 -28.72
N GLU A 251 -18.38 16.68 -28.16
CA GLU A 251 -17.86 18.03 -28.39
C GLU A 251 -16.47 18.22 -27.72
N PRO A 252 -15.60 19.10 -28.26
CA PRO A 252 -14.31 19.41 -27.65
C PRO A 252 -14.49 20.28 -26.41
N VAL A 253 -13.80 19.91 -25.33
CA VAL A 253 -13.87 20.57 -24.03
C VAL A 253 -12.51 21.21 -23.74
N SER A 254 -12.47 22.53 -23.49
CA SER A 254 -11.24 23.19 -23.04
C SER A 254 -10.84 22.68 -21.65
N PRO A 255 -9.53 22.48 -21.36
CA PRO A 255 -9.08 22.15 -20.01
C PRO A 255 -9.41 23.28 -19.05
N LYS A 256 -9.56 22.96 -17.76
CA LYS A 256 -9.79 23.94 -16.68
C LYS A 256 -8.94 23.59 -15.47
N ALA A 257 -8.54 24.61 -14.72
CA ALA A 257 -8.13 24.51 -13.32
C ALA A 257 -8.36 25.85 -12.63
N GLU A 258 -8.43 25.83 -11.31
CA GLU A 258 -8.47 27.02 -10.46
C GLU A 258 -7.11 27.21 -9.78
N LYS A 259 -6.68 28.47 -9.60
CA LYS A 259 -5.48 28.80 -8.83
C LYS A 259 -5.67 28.37 -7.37
N ALA A 260 -4.74 27.59 -6.84
CA ALA A 260 -4.73 27.22 -5.42
C ALA A 260 -4.56 28.44 -4.50
N ALA A 261 -5.03 28.32 -3.25
CA ALA A 261 -5.14 29.43 -2.30
C ALA A 261 -3.82 30.22 -2.07
N ILE A 262 -2.66 29.56 -2.20
CA ILE A 262 -1.32 30.17 -2.05
C ILE A 262 -1.07 31.37 -2.97
N PHE A 263 -1.76 31.46 -4.12
CA PHE A 263 -1.67 32.61 -5.03
C PHE A 263 -2.34 33.89 -4.48
N SER A 264 -3.14 33.79 -3.41
CA SER A 264 -4.00 34.88 -2.91
C SER A 264 -4.00 35.06 -1.39
N VAL A 265 -3.63 34.04 -0.61
CA VAL A 265 -3.53 34.08 0.86
C VAL A 265 -2.34 33.28 1.35
N ARG A 266 -1.92 33.54 2.59
CA ARG A 266 -1.03 32.66 3.35
C ARG A 266 -1.73 31.32 3.59
N VAL A 267 -1.12 30.22 3.15
CA VAL A 267 -1.65 28.86 3.33
C VAL A 267 -0.97 28.12 4.48
N VAL A 268 0.29 28.47 4.79
CA VAL A 268 1.07 27.93 5.90
C VAL A 268 1.34 29.02 6.92
N GLU A 269 1.03 28.76 8.18
CA GLU A 269 1.48 29.56 9.31
C GLU A 269 2.25 28.66 10.30
N PRO A 270 3.33 29.13 10.93
CA PRO A 270 4.10 28.30 11.86
C PRO A 270 3.26 27.96 13.08
N PHE A 271 2.90 26.69 13.22
CA PHE A 271 2.08 26.22 14.33
C PHE A 271 2.80 26.50 15.67
N LYS A 272 2.37 27.56 16.34
CA LYS A 272 2.78 27.87 17.69
C LYS A 272 1.74 27.28 18.65
N LEU A 273 2.17 26.32 19.47
CA LEU A 273 1.39 25.84 20.60
C LEU A 273 0.96 27.04 21.48
N PRO A 274 -0.34 27.14 21.85
CA PRO A 274 -0.79 28.09 22.86
C PRO A 274 0.01 27.95 24.16
N ASP A 275 0.55 29.05 24.68
CA ASP A 275 1.29 29.03 25.96
C ASP A 275 0.36 28.90 27.18
N VAL A 276 -0.97 29.02 26.95
CA VAL A 276 -2.04 29.04 27.95
C VAL A 276 -3.31 28.45 27.31
N ALA A 277 -4.18 27.83 28.11
CA ALA A 277 -5.52 27.44 27.69
C ALA A 277 -6.55 27.81 28.79
N ASP A 278 -7.80 28.08 28.42
CA ASP A 278 -8.81 28.57 29.37
C ASP A 278 -9.41 27.45 30.24
N THR A 279 -9.46 26.21 29.75
CA THR A 279 -9.94 25.04 30.51
C THR A 279 -8.93 23.89 30.55
N ALA A 280 -9.10 22.97 31.50
CA ALA A 280 -8.33 21.73 31.55
C ALA A 280 -8.60 20.80 30.34
N LEU A 281 -9.79 20.90 29.72
CA LEU A 281 -10.14 20.13 28.52
C LEU A 281 -9.38 20.65 27.29
N ASP A 282 -9.31 21.98 27.12
CA ASP A 282 -8.56 22.58 26.01
C ASP A 282 -7.06 22.30 26.17
N ALA A 283 -6.53 22.46 27.39
CA ALA A 283 -5.17 22.09 27.73
C ALA A 283 -4.87 20.60 27.46
N LEU A 284 -5.83 19.69 27.72
CA LEU A 284 -5.70 18.27 27.37
C LEU A 284 -5.58 18.06 25.87
N TRP A 285 -6.43 18.70 25.05
CA TRP A 285 -6.38 18.55 23.59
C TRP A 285 -5.14 19.18 22.97
N ILE A 286 -4.77 20.40 23.37
CA ILE A 286 -3.56 21.09 22.89
C ILE A 286 -2.29 20.29 23.26
N THR A 287 -2.18 19.80 24.50
CA THR A 287 -1.02 18.99 24.90
C THR A 287 -1.00 17.62 24.23
N TYR A 288 -2.15 16.99 23.99
CA TYR A 288 -2.24 15.73 23.27
C TYR A 288 -1.90 15.87 21.77
N SER A 289 -2.40 16.90 21.08
CA SER A 289 -1.96 17.22 19.69
C SER A 289 -0.47 17.58 19.62
N ALA A 290 0.17 17.99 20.73
CA ALA A 290 1.61 18.20 20.79
C ALA A 290 2.44 16.91 20.93
N THR A 291 2.03 15.96 21.78
CA THR A 291 2.89 14.84 22.23
C THR A 291 2.26 13.45 22.21
N HIS A 292 1.01 13.31 21.73
CA HIS A 292 0.21 12.07 21.73
C HIS A 292 0.09 11.37 23.10
N THR A 293 0.27 12.13 24.18
CA THR A 293 0.38 11.65 25.56
C THR A 293 -0.35 12.58 26.51
N ILE A 294 -0.95 12.02 27.57
CA ILE A 294 -1.73 12.75 28.56
C ILE A 294 -0.88 12.97 29.81
N ASP A 295 -0.23 14.14 29.89
CA ASP A 295 0.53 14.57 31.08
C ASP A 295 -0.25 15.62 31.86
N LEU A 296 -0.80 15.21 33.01
CA LEU A 296 -1.58 16.08 33.90
C LEU A 296 -0.78 17.27 34.46
N ASN A 297 0.55 17.16 34.55
CA ASN A 297 1.40 18.25 35.03
C ASN A 297 1.51 19.35 33.96
N LYS A 298 1.72 18.94 32.69
CA LYS A 298 1.72 19.85 31.54
C LYS A 298 0.36 20.52 31.36
N ILE A 299 -0.73 19.76 31.47
CA ILE A 299 -2.12 20.27 31.44
C ILE A 299 -2.33 21.30 32.57
N SER A 300 -1.98 20.96 33.81
CA SER A 300 -2.03 21.86 34.98
C SER A 300 -1.24 23.15 34.78
N SER A 301 -0.04 23.08 34.20
CA SER A 301 0.76 24.28 33.89
C SER A 301 0.12 25.17 32.82
N MET A 302 -0.52 24.58 31.80
CA MET A 302 -1.11 25.28 30.66
C MET A 302 -2.44 25.96 31.02
N CYS A 303 -3.32 25.29 31.77
CA CYS A 303 -4.56 25.90 32.26
C CYS A 303 -4.40 26.67 33.58
N ARG A 304 -3.18 26.70 34.15
CA ARG A 304 -2.81 27.40 35.40
C ARG A 304 -3.60 26.96 36.65
N LYS A 305 -4.29 25.81 36.59
CA LYS A 305 -5.04 25.21 37.70
C LYS A 305 -4.14 24.25 38.51
N PRO A 306 -4.35 24.11 39.84
CA PRO A 306 -3.71 23.06 40.63
C PRO A 306 -3.97 21.66 40.08
N LEU A 307 -2.98 20.76 40.17
CA LEU A 307 -3.09 19.37 39.70
C LEU A 307 -4.27 18.60 40.32
N THR A 308 -4.69 18.95 41.54
CA THR A 308 -5.88 18.39 42.20
C THR A 308 -7.18 18.79 41.50
N GLU A 309 -7.29 20.04 41.06
CA GLU A 309 -8.45 20.58 40.34
C GLU A 309 -8.55 19.94 38.95
N VAL A 310 -7.44 19.89 38.19
CA VAL A 310 -7.35 19.22 36.89
C VAL A 310 -7.72 17.74 36.98
N LYS A 311 -7.28 17.04 38.04
CA LYS A 311 -7.71 15.66 38.30
C LYS A 311 -9.22 15.57 38.53
N SER A 312 -9.82 16.44 39.33
CA SER A 312 -11.27 16.43 39.59
C SER A 312 -12.13 16.81 38.37
N GLU A 313 -11.59 17.56 37.41
CA GLU A 313 -12.29 17.91 36.17
C GLU A 313 -12.24 16.79 35.11
N LEU A 314 -11.07 16.14 34.96
CA LEU A 314 -10.82 15.21 33.84
C LEU A 314 -10.89 13.72 34.21
N LEU A 315 -10.47 13.32 35.41
CA LEU A 315 -10.30 11.91 35.76
C LEU A 315 -11.63 11.25 36.15
N GLY A 316 -11.97 10.14 35.49
CA GLY A 316 -13.26 9.48 35.65
C GLY A 316 -14.38 10.04 34.77
N SER A 317 -14.09 11.11 34.00
CA SER A 317 -15.04 11.80 33.11
C SER A 317 -14.56 11.77 31.65
N VAL A 318 -13.43 12.44 31.38
CA VAL A 318 -12.84 12.60 30.04
C VAL A 318 -11.70 11.60 29.82
N ILE A 319 -10.95 11.30 30.89
CA ILE A 319 -9.81 10.38 30.88
C ILE A 319 -9.90 9.39 32.04
N PHE A 320 -9.29 8.23 31.85
CA PHE A 320 -9.12 7.19 32.85
C PHE A 320 -7.66 6.80 32.95
N LYS A 321 -7.22 6.37 34.13
CA LYS A 321 -5.93 5.72 34.31
C LYS A 321 -6.12 4.22 34.02
N ASP A 322 -5.46 3.68 33.00
CA ASP A 322 -5.51 2.24 32.73
C ASP A 322 -4.62 1.50 33.76
N PRO A 323 -5.15 0.52 34.53
CA PRO A 323 -4.34 -0.26 35.47
C PRO A 323 -3.22 -1.05 34.77
N THR A 324 -3.42 -1.44 33.51
CA THR A 324 -2.55 -2.37 32.77
C THR A 324 -1.25 -1.71 32.30
N SER A 325 -1.37 -0.54 31.65
CA SER A 325 -0.24 0.27 31.17
C SER A 325 0.24 1.31 32.19
N ASN A 326 -0.55 1.58 33.24
CA ASN A 326 -0.35 2.67 34.21
C ASN A 326 -0.35 4.08 33.56
N LEU A 327 -0.84 4.21 32.32
CA LEU A 327 -0.98 5.47 31.58
C LEU A 327 -2.38 6.06 31.71
N TYR A 328 -2.51 7.36 31.44
CA TYR A 328 -3.81 8.01 31.22
C TYR A 328 -4.24 7.86 29.75
N VAL A 329 -5.49 7.50 29.54
CA VAL A 329 -6.14 7.28 28.23
C VAL A 329 -7.51 7.97 28.22
N PHE A 330 -8.06 8.27 27.04
CA PHE A 330 -9.39 8.89 26.94
C PHE A 330 -10.52 7.90 27.27
N ALA A 331 -11.68 8.44 27.66
CA ALA A 331 -12.85 7.65 28.05
C ALA A 331 -13.40 6.77 26.92
N ASP A 332 -13.38 7.23 25.68
CA ASP A 332 -13.78 6.45 24.50
C ASP A 332 -12.81 5.31 24.18
N SER A 333 -11.51 5.49 24.43
CA SER A 333 -10.49 4.42 24.39
C SER A 333 -10.64 3.41 25.54
N TYR A 334 -10.94 3.91 26.75
CA TYR A 334 -10.97 3.07 27.95
C TYR A 334 -12.26 2.27 28.08
N LEU A 335 -13.41 2.87 27.82
CA LEU A 335 -14.74 2.28 27.99
C LEU A 335 -15.22 1.50 26.74
N SER A 336 -14.29 1.09 25.88
CA SER A 336 -14.54 0.31 24.66
C SER A 336 -13.62 -0.92 24.55
N GLY A 337 -13.84 -1.76 23.56
CA GLY A 337 -13.20 -3.08 23.48
C GLY A 337 -13.79 -4.03 24.53
N ASP A 338 -12.99 -4.98 25.02
CA ASP A 338 -13.41 -5.92 26.06
C ASP A 338 -13.57 -5.20 27.41
N VAL A 339 -14.81 -4.82 27.75
CA VAL A 339 -15.13 -4.11 29.00
C VAL A 339 -15.36 -5.04 30.18
N LYS A 340 -15.44 -6.36 29.97
CA LYS A 340 -15.53 -7.35 31.05
C LYS A 340 -14.15 -7.59 31.66
N THR A 341 -13.15 -7.93 30.83
CA THR A 341 -11.75 -8.08 31.26
C THR A 341 -11.22 -6.79 31.90
N LYS A 342 -11.58 -5.62 31.37
CA LYS A 342 -11.22 -4.32 31.99
C LYS A 342 -11.88 -4.09 33.35
N LEU A 343 -13.13 -4.54 33.55
CA LEU A 343 -13.85 -4.42 34.82
C LEU A 343 -13.27 -5.37 35.88
N GLU A 344 -12.92 -6.60 35.49
CA GLU A 344 -12.20 -7.57 36.33
C GLU A 344 -10.87 -6.96 36.82
N ILE A 345 -10.03 -6.49 35.90
CA ILE A 345 -8.72 -5.88 36.22
C ILE A 345 -8.90 -4.62 37.11
N ALA A 346 -9.83 -3.72 36.77
CA ALA A 346 -10.08 -2.54 37.60
C ALA A 346 -10.56 -2.91 39.03
N THR A 347 -11.34 -4.00 39.16
CA THR A 347 -11.83 -4.50 40.46
C THR A 347 -10.72 -5.10 41.31
N GLU A 348 -9.74 -5.77 40.73
CA GLU A 348 -8.56 -6.25 41.47
C GLU A 348 -7.65 -5.10 41.91
N TYR A 349 -7.38 -4.11 41.05
CA TYR A 349 -6.51 -2.97 41.38
C TYR A 349 -7.15 -2.02 42.40
N ALA A 350 -8.48 -1.85 42.41
CA ALA A 350 -9.18 -1.04 43.41
C ALA A 350 -9.12 -1.62 44.84
N LYS A 351 -8.65 -2.85 45.04
CA LYS A 351 -8.34 -3.40 46.39
C LYS A 351 -7.06 -2.80 46.99
N ILE A 352 -6.28 -2.08 46.19
CA ILE A 352 -4.95 -1.54 46.52
C ILE A 352 -4.93 -0.01 46.36
N ASP A 353 -5.62 0.53 45.36
CA ASP A 353 -5.66 1.97 45.07
C ASP A 353 -7.09 2.43 44.73
N ASP A 354 -7.72 3.17 45.66
CA ASP A 354 -9.10 3.69 45.55
C ASP A 354 -9.34 4.55 44.30
N HIS A 355 -8.29 5.10 43.66
CA HIS A 355 -8.45 5.87 42.42
C HIS A 355 -9.13 5.05 41.29
N PHE A 356 -9.04 3.72 41.31
CA PHE A 356 -9.68 2.85 40.33
C PHE A 356 -11.18 2.60 40.58
N LEU A 357 -11.76 3.08 41.68
CA LEU A 357 -13.21 3.00 41.92
C LEU A 357 -14.01 3.73 40.82
N ALA A 358 -13.49 4.86 40.32
CA ALA A 358 -14.09 5.60 39.20
C ALA A 358 -14.10 4.77 37.90
N ASN A 359 -13.04 3.99 37.64
CA ASN A 359 -12.98 3.07 36.50
C ASN A 359 -14.08 2.01 36.60
N ILE A 360 -14.27 1.40 37.78
CA ILE A 360 -15.29 0.38 38.04
C ILE A 360 -16.69 0.94 37.81
N GLU A 361 -16.98 2.14 38.34
CA GLU A 361 -18.25 2.81 38.14
C GLU A 361 -18.57 3.08 36.66
N ALA A 362 -17.58 3.55 35.90
CA ALA A 362 -17.76 3.82 34.48
C ALA A 362 -17.90 2.53 33.66
N LEU A 363 -17.06 1.52 33.92
CA LEU A 363 -17.10 0.23 33.24
C LEU A 363 -18.41 -0.53 33.50
N LYS A 364 -19.00 -0.43 34.70
CA LYS A 364 -20.34 -0.98 35.00
C LYS A 364 -21.46 -0.30 34.20
N LYS A 365 -21.33 0.99 33.88
CA LYS A 365 -22.34 1.77 33.13
C LYS A 365 -22.31 1.47 31.61
N VAL A 366 -21.21 0.90 31.08
CA VAL A 366 -21.04 0.60 29.65
C VAL A 366 -21.09 -0.89 29.30
N GLN A 367 -21.39 -1.78 30.25
CA GLN A 367 -21.51 -3.22 29.93
C GLN A 367 -22.52 -3.44 28.79
N PRO A 368 -22.21 -4.31 27.82
CA PRO A 368 -23.12 -4.55 26.71
C PRO A 368 -24.41 -5.22 27.20
N GLN A 369 -25.54 -4.87 26.59
CA GLN A 369 -26.84 -5.48 26.92
C GLN A 369 -26.82 -6.98 26.63
N GLU A 370 -27.33 -7.79 27.56
CA GLU A 370 -27.38 -9.24 27.42
C GLU A 370 -28.23 -9.68 26.22
N ILE A 371 -27.60 -10.44 25.33
CA ILE A 371 -28.24 -11.08 24.18
C ILE A 371 -29.07 -12.25 24.71
N GLN A 372 -30.36 -12.28 24.41
CA GLN A 372 -31.27 -13.32 24.89
C GLN A 372 -31.11 -14.60 24.07
N ALA A 373 -31.40 -15.77 24.66
CA ALA A 373 -31.25 -17.07 24.00
C ALA A 373 -31.97 -17.17 22.64
N VAL A 374 -33.06 -16.44 22.44
CA VAL A 374 -33.81 -16.39 21.16
C VAL A 374 -33.04 -15.71 20.02
N ASP A 375 -32.09 -14.83 20.35
CA ASP A 375 -31.23 -14.11 19.40
C ASP A 375 -29.88 -14.82 19.19
N ILE A 376 -29.59 -15.87 19.96
CA ILE A 376 -28.34 -16.64 19.88
C ILE A 376 -28.54 -17.84 18.95
N LYS A 377 -27.87 -17.83 17.79
CA LYS A 377 -27.70 -19.04 16.98
C LYS A 377 -26.52 -19.85 17.50
N VAL A 378 -26.74 -21.15 17.77
CA VAL A 378 -25.70 -22.09 18.22
C VAL A 378 -25.56 -23.20 17.19
N ASP A 379 -24.50 -23.17 16.39
CA ASP A 379 -24.20 -24.30 15.49
C ASP A 379 -23.75 -25.53 16.30
N MET A 380 -24.21 -26.72 15.91
CA MET A 380 -24.00 -27.98 16.64
C MET A 380 -22.51 -28.29 16.92
N ASN A 381 -21.61 -27.89 16.01
CA ASN A 381 -20.17 -28.07 16.12
C ASN A 381 -19.44 -26.92 16.84
N ALA A 382 -20.14 -25.97 17.48
CA ALA A 382 -19.53 -24.80 18.10
C ALA A 382 -18.57 -25.19 19.25
N GLY A 383 -17.31 -24.74 19.16
CA GLY A 383 -16.25 -25.09 20.12
C GLY A 383 -16.36 -24.51 21.53
N TRP A 384 -17.43 -23.77 21.83
CA TRP A 384 -17.70 -23.23 23.16
C TRP A 384 -18.74 -24.02 23.95
N LEU A 385 -19.43 -24.96 23.32
CA LEU A 385 -20.43 -25.82 23.96
C LEU A 385 -19.80 -26.63 25.11
N PRO A 386 -20.49 -26.77 26.26
CA PRO A 386 -20.10 -27.74 27.29
C PRO A 386 -20.09 -29.16 26.74
N LYS A 387 -19.09 -29.98 27.14
CA LYS A 387 -18.98 -31.39 26.73
C LYS A 387 -20.27 -32.16 27.02
N ASP A 388 -20.88 -31.92 28.18
CA ASP A 388 -22.08 -32.62 28.64
C ASP A 388 -23.31 -32.30 27.77
N VAL A 389 -23.45 -31.06 27.28
CA VAL A 389 -24.52 -30.66 26.34
C VAL A 389 -24.40 -31.41 25.01
N VAL A 390 -23.17 -31.56 24.50
CA VAL A 390 -22.90 -32.33 23.27
C VAL A 390 -23.19 -33.82 23.49
N CYS A 391 -22.71 -34.41 24.59
CA CYS A 391 -22.98 -35.81 24.93
C CYS A 391 -24.48 -36.07 25.11
N GLN A 392 -25.20 -35.18 25.80
CA GLN A 392 -26.64 -35.29 26.05
C GLN A 392 -27.44 -35.27 24.74
N PHE A 393 -27.17 -34.34 23.82
CA PHE A 393 -27.88 -34.27 22.54
C PHE A 393 -27.72 -35.56 21.74
N ILE A 394 -26.49 -36.05 21.61
CA ILE A 394 -26.17 -37.23 20.80
C ILE A 394 -26.73 -38.49 21.47
N GLY A 395 -26.66 -38.58 22.80
CA GLY A 395 -27.24 -39.66 23.60
C GLY A 395 -28.75 -39.74 23.44
N GLU A 396 -29.47 -38.62 23.61
CA GLU A 396 -30.94 -38.56 23.46
C GLU A 396 -31.38 -38.79 22.00
N THR A 397 -30.71 -38.18 21.02
CA THR A 397 -31.09 -38.27 19.60
C THR A 397 -30.88 -39.68 19.04
N LEU A 398 -29.74 -40.31 19.35
CA LEU A 398 -29.43 -41.65 18.85
C LEU A 398 -29.91 -42.77 19.78
N ASN A 399 -30.39 -42.46 20.99
CA ASN A 399 -30.63 -43.41 22.08
C ASN A 399 -29.39 -44.28 22.37
N ALA A 400 -28.22 -43.64 22.46
CA ALA A 400 -26.92 -44.31 22.60
C ALA A 400 -26.55 -44.57 24.06
N ASN A 401 -26.03 -45.77 24.36
CA ASN A 401 -25.61 -46.14 25.72
C ASN A 401 -24.49 -45.26 26.28
N THR A 402 -23.57 -44.76 25.45
CA THR A 402 -22.44 -43.93 25.90
C THR A 402 -21.98 -43.01 24.78
N VAL A 403 -21.73 -41.74 25.11
CA VAL A 403 -21.12 -40.74 24.23
C VAL A 403 -19.94 -40.12 24.96
N GLU A 404 -18.80 -40.06 24.27
CA GLU A 404 -17.61 -39.33 24.71
C GLU A 404 -17.40 -38.17 23.75
N ALA A 405 -17.24 -36.94 24.26
CA ALA A 405 -16.99 -35.75 23.46
C ALA A 405 -15.80 -34.94 23.99
N GLU A 406 -14.90 -34.56 23.09
CA GLU A 406 -13.76 -33.71 23.38
C GLU A 406 -13.55 -32.68 22.28
N TYR A 407 -13.38 -31.41 22.65
CA TYR A 407 -12.99 -30.36 21.73
C TYR A 407 -11.48 -30.12 21.81
N ALA A 408 -10.76 -30.36 20.72
CA ALA A 408 -9.31 -30.22 20.62
C ALA A 408 -8.91 -29.78 19.21
N LEU A 409 -7.89 -28.93 19.09
CA LEU A 409 -7.36 -28.41 17.81
C LEU A 409 -8.45 -27.86 16.87
N GLY A 410 -9.45 -27.17 17.42
CA GLY A 410 -10.56 -26.58 16.65
C GLY A 410 -11.67 -27.55 16.22
N LEU A 411 -11.60 -28.83 16.64
CA LEU A 411 -12.52 -29.89 16.20
C LEU A 411 -13.12 -30.65 17.38
N TRP A 412 -14.38 -31.08 17.23
CA TRP A 412 -14.98 -32.07 18.13
C TRP A 412 -14.56 -33.49 17.72
N ASN A 413 -13.89 -34.19 18.63
CA ASN A 413 -13.65 -35.62 18.60
C ASN A 413 -14.73 -36.30 19.43
N ILE A 414 -15.47 -37.22 18.79
CA ILE A 414 -16.63 -37.88 19.40
C ILE A 414 -16.54 -39.38 19.19
N ASN A 415 -16.76 -40.14 20.25
CA ASN A 415 -16.98 -41.59 20.19
C ASN A 415 -18.39 -41.88 20.71
N ILE A 416 -19.07 -42.85 20.09
CA ILE A 416 -20.48 -43.16 20.35
C ILE A 416 -20.60 -44.68 20.39
N TYR A 417 -21.16 -45.22 21.48
CA TYR A 417 -21.21 -46.65 21.74
C TYR A 417 -22.64 -47.10 22.09
N GLY A 418 -23.01 -48.29 21.61
CA GLY A 418 -24.31 -48.88 21.89
C GLY A 418 -25.50 -48.12 21.28
N VAL A 419 -25.40 -47.72 20.00
CA VAL A 419 -26.54 -47.18 19.25
C VAL A 419 -27.44 -48.34 18.77
N PRO A 420 -28.77 -48.29 18.95
CA PRO A 420 -29.69 -49.26 18.37
C PRO A 420 -29.64 -49.26 16.84
N TYR A 421 -29.63 -50.45 16.21
CA TYR A 421 -29.52 -50.61 14.75
C TYR A 421 -30.51 -49.75 13.93
N VAL A 422 -31.78 -49.69 14.38
CA VAL A 422 -32.82 -48.86 13.75
C VAL A 422 -32.46 -47.37 13.75
N ASN A 423 -31.81 -46.88 14.81
CA ASN A 423 -31.34 -45.50 14.85
C ASN A 423 -30.09 -45.31 13.98
N ASP A 424 -29.14 -46.24 14.05
CA ASP A 424 -27.84 -46.08 13.39
C ASP A 424 -27.88 -46.23 11.87
N THR A 425 -28.70 -47.13 11.31
CA THR A 425 -28.71 -47.41 9.86
C THR A 425 -30.06 -47.24 9.14
N GLN A 426 -31.11 -46.80 9.85
CA GLN A 426 -32.43 -46.55 9.23
C GLN A 426 -33.01 -45.16 9.51
N ARG A 427 -32.92 -44.66 10.76
CA ARG A 427 -33.52 -43.37 11.16
C ARG A 427 -32.59 -42.18 11.01
N PHE A 428 -31.35 -42.32 11.48
CA PHE A 428 -30.33 -41.25 11.49
C PHE A 428 -29.05 -41.62 10.74
N GLY A 429 -29.11 -42.65 9.89
CA GLY A 429 -28.05 -43.07 8.99
C GLY A 429 -28.53 -44.11 7.99
N ILE A 430 -27.61 -44.70 7.24
CA ILE A 430 -27.83 -45.77 6.26
C ILE A 430 -26.79 -46.88 6.45
N ASP A 431 -27.04 -48.10 5.98
CA ASP A 431 -26.12 -49.24 6.22
C ASP A 431 -24.66 -48.99 5.76
N LYS A 432 -24.44 -48.22 4.69
CA LYS A 432 -23.09 -47.81 4.22
C LYS A 432 -22.49 -46.60 4.96
N TYR A 433 -23.30 -45.91 5.76
CA TYR A 433 -22.98 -44.61 6.37
C TYR A 433 -23.80 -44.39 7.66
N PRO A 434 -23.42 -45.07 8.77
CA PRO A 434 -24.19 -45.05 10.00
C PRO A 434 -24.23 -43.66 10.68
N SER A 435 -25.23 -43.44 11.53
CA SER A 435 -25.44 -42.19 12.29
C SER A 435 -24.21 -41.77 13.08
N THR A 436 -23.49 -42.74 13.67
CA THR A 436 -22.22 -42.54 14.37
C THR A 436 -21.16 -41.85 13.51
N LYS A 437 -21.11 -42.19 12.21
CA LYS A 437 -20.21 -41.60 11.22
C LYS A 437 -20.71 -40.24 10.72
N ILE A 438 -22.03 -40.04 10.64
CA ILE A 438 -22.67 -38.77 10.26
C ILE A 438 -22.39 -37.71 11.34
N ILE A 439 -22.75 -37.97 12.59
CA ILE A 439 -22.51 -37.07 13.73
C ILE A 439 -21.02 -36.71 13.83
N LYS A 440 -20.13 -37.72 13.80
CA LYS A 440 -18.67 -37.47 13.91
C LYS A 440 -18.11 -36.60 12.78
N ARG A 441 -18.72 -36.60 11.59
CA ARG A 441 -18.31 -35.71 10.48
C ARG A 441 -18.96 -34.34 10.54
N MET A 442 -20.24 -34.24 10.89
CA MET A 442 -20.93 -32.95 11.12
C MET A 442 -20.21 -32.14 12.20
N MET A 443 -19.84 -32.79 13.30
CA MET A 443 -19.15 -32.18 14.44
C MET A 443 -17.69 -31.79 14.14
N GLN A 444 -17.11 -32.35 13.08
CA GLN A 444 -15.81 -31.95 12.54
C GLN A 444 -15.91 -31.00 11.33
N GLY A 445 -17.11 -30.52 10.97
CA GLY A 445 -17.32 -29.65 9.81
C GLY A 445 -17.05 -30.30 8.46
N LYS A 446 -17.03 -31.64 8.36
CA LYS A 446 -16.58 -32.40 7.18
C LYS A 446 -17.74 -32.85 6.30
N ASN A 447 -17.64 -32.57 4.99
CA ASN A 447 -18.61 -32.97 3.96
C ASN A 447 -19.01 -34.45 4.06
N LEU A 448 -20.29 -34.75 3.83
CA LEU A 448 -20.89 -36.07 4.10
C LEU A 448 -20.94 -37.00 2.88
N ILE A 449 -19.90 -36.92 2.04
CA ILE A 449 -19.80 -37.67 0.79
C ILE A 449 -19.79 -39.18 1.08
N VAL A 450 -20.68 -39.91 0.42
CA VAL A 450 -20.72 -41.39 0.37
C VAL A 450 -19.93 -41.85 -0.85
N THR A 451 -19.04 -42.83 -0.68
CA THR A 451 -18.21 -43.36 -1.77
C THR A 451 -18.24 -44.89 -1.79
N TYR A 452 -18.25 -45.46 -2.98
CA TYR A 452 -18.05 -46.89 -3.23
C TYR A 452 -16.79 -47.10 -4.09
N THR A 453 -16.31 -48.34 -4.16
CA THR A 453 -15.14 -48.72 -4.97
C THR A 453 -15.57 -49.76 -6.01
N ILE A 454 -15.15 -49.57 -7.27
CA ILE A 454 -15.20 -50.60 -8.32
C ILE A 454 -13.78 -50.72 -8.88
N ASP A 455 -13.27 -51.95 -8.99
CA ASP A 455 -11.97 -52.30 -9.58
C ASP A 455 -10.74 -51.48 -9.07
N GLY A 456 -10.85 -50.96 -7.85
CA GLY A 456 -9.84 -50.14 -7.17
C GLY A 456 -10.11 -48.62 -7.20
N GLU A 457 -10.90 -48.15 -8.16
CA GLU A 457 -11.27 -46.73 -8.28
C GLU A 457 -12.44 -46.36 -7.36
N ARG A 458 -12.39 -45.15 -6.78
CA ARG A 458 -13.44 -44.61 -5.89
C ARG A 458 -14.42 -43.73 -6.66
N PHE A 459 -15.69 -44.08 -6.57
CA PHE A 459 -16.81 -43.33 -7.14
C PHE A 459 -17.70 -42.77 -6.03
N VAL A 460 -18.36 -41.64 -6.31
CA VAL A 460 -19.30 -40.98 -5.38
C VAL A 460 -20.70 -41.55 -5.58
N ASP A 461 -21.29 -42.08 -4.51
CA ASP A 461 -22.69 -42.51 -4.46
C ASP A 461 -23.55 -41.24 -4.30
N LYS A 462 -24.02 -40.66 -5.41
CA LYS A 462 -24.73 -39.38 -5.39
C LYS A 462 -26.04 -39.47 -4.61
N ASP A 463 -26.81 -40.52 -4.84
CA ASP A 463 -28.13 -40.70 -4.25
C ASP A 463 -28.01 -40.96 -2.73
N ALA A 464 -27.06 -41.81 -2.32
CA ALA A 464 -26.77 -41.99 -0.89
C ALA A 464 -26.16 -40.75 -0.24
N THR A 465 -25.38 -39.93 -0.96
CA THR A 465 -24.86 -38.65 -0.45
C THR A 465 -26.02 -37.66 -0.19
N VAL A 466 -26.94 -37.50 -1.14
CA VAL A 466 -28.14 -36.66 -0.96
C VAL A 466 -29.00 -37.17 0.20
N GLN A 467 -29.18 -38.48 0.34
CA GLN A 467 -29.91 -39.07 1.47
C GLN A 467 -29.25 -38.76 2.82
N VAL A 468 -27.92 -38.90 2.92
CA VAL A 468 -27.15 -38.59 4.13
C VAL A 468 -27.15 -37.09 4.45
N GLU A 469 -27.11 -36.22 3.44
CA GLU A 469 -27.23 -34.77 3.64
C GLU A 469 -28.63 -34.35 4.11
N GLY A 470 -29.69 -35.03 3.63
CA GLY A 470 -31.06 -34.87 4.15
C GLY A 470 -31.20 -35.28 5.61
N ILE A 471 -30.64 -36.44 5.99
CA ILE A 471 -30.57 -36.90 7.39
C ILE A 471 -29.80 -35.88 8.27
N ALA A 472 -28.69 -35.35 7.76
CA ALA A 472 -27.91 -34.34 8.47
C ALA A 472 -28.62 -32.98 8.59
N ALA A 473 -29.50 -32.63 7.64
CA ALA A 473 -30.38 -31.47 7.78
C ALA A 473 -31.42 -31.67 8.89
N GLU A 474 -32.05 -32.85 8.95
CA GLU A 474 -32.99 -33.20 10.02
C GLU A 474 -32.31 -33.18 11.41
N ILE A 475 -31.10 -33.74 11.53
CA ILE A 475 -30.33 -33.70 12.78
C ILE A 475 -30.03 -32.25 13.22
N ARG A 476 -29.79 -31.31 12.28
CA ARG A 476 -29.65 -29.88 12.61
C ARG A 476 -30.98 -29.28 13.09
N THR A 477 -32.10 -29.59 12.46
CA THR A 477 -33.42 -29.13 12.92
C THR A 477 -33.74 -29.63 14.32
N LEU A 478 -33.45 -30.91 14.60
CA LEU A 478 -33.58 -31.48 15.95
C LEU A 478 -32.66 -30.78 16.95
N TRP A 479 -31.42 -30.44 16.57
CA TRP A 479 -30.51 -29.65 17.41
C TRP A 479 -31.04 -28.24 17.71
N ASP A 480 -31.48 -27.50 16.68
CA ASP A 480 -31.97 -26.12 16.81
C ASP A 480 -33.22 -26.03 17.71
N GLU A 481 -34.12 -27.02 17.64
CA GLU A 481 -35.24 -27.15 18.59
C GLU A 481 -34.77 -27.59 19.99
N TRP A 482 -33.90 -28.60 20.07
CA TRP A 482 -33.50 -29.23 21.31
C TRP A 482 -32.66 -28.32 22.21
N ILE A 483 -31.71 -27.57 21.64
CA ILE A 483 -30.71 -26.82 22.40
C ILE A 483 -31.37 -25.86 23.39
N TRP A 484 -32.43 -25.18 22.95
CA TRP A 484 -33.20 -24.22 23.74
C TRP A 484 -34.43 -24.79 24.47
N LYS A 485 -34.75 -26.09 24.31
CA LYS A 485 -35.95 -26.73 24.87
C LYS A 485 -35.95 -26.84 26.39
N CYS A 486 -34.79 -27.04 27.00
CA CYS A 486 -34.62 -27.11 28.47
C CYS A 486 -34.32 -25.71 29.03
N GLU A 487 -35.06 -25.28 30.06
CA GLU A 487 -34.93 -23.95 30.65
C GLU A 487 -33.57 -23.73 31.33
N THR A 488 -33.09 -24.68 32.13
CA THR A 488 -31.78 -24.60 32.80
C THR A 488 -30.65 -24.51 31.79
N ARG A 489 -30.62 -25.39 30.78
CA ARG A 489 -29.63 -25.35 29.69
C ARG A 489 -29.70 -24.05 28.89
N ARG A 490 -30.90 -23.50 28.68
CA ARG A 490 -31.09 -22.21 28.00
C ARG A 490 -30.44 -21.07 28.79
N GLN A 491 -30.61 -21.04 30.11
CA GLN A 491 -29.99 -20.06 30.99
C GLN A 491 -28.45 -20.22 30.99
N GLU A 492 -27.94 -21.42 31.25
CA GLU A 492 -26.50 -21.73 31.27
C GLU A 492 -25.81 -21.35 29.94
N LEU A 493 -26.40 -21.67 28.79
CA LEU A 493 -25.85 -21.34 27.49
C LEU A 493 -25.97 -19.85 27.15
N GLN A 494 -27.04 -19.16 27.59
CA GLN A 494 -27.16 -17.71 27.45
C GLN A 494 -26.08 -16.99 28.28
N GLU A 495 -25.87 -17.38 29.54
CA GLU A 495 -24.83 -16.84 30.40
C GLU A 495 -23.43 -17.09 29.82
N LEU A 496 -23.14 -18.35 29.44
CA LEU A 496 -21.85 -18.74 28.85
C LEU A 496 -21.55 -18.00 27.53
N TYR A 497 -22.56 -17.76 26.69
CA TYR A 497 -22.41 -16.98 25.46
C TYR A 497 -22.18 -15.50 25.75
N ASN A 498 -22.96 -14.91 26.67
CA ASN A 498 -22.78 -13.51 27.06
C ASN A 498 -21.45 -13.28 27.79
N GLU A 499 -20.90 -14.29 28.45
CA GLU A 499 -19.57 -14.21 29.06
C GLU A 499 -18.44 -14.35 28.05
N ARG A 500 -18.51 -15.34 27.14
CA ARG A 500 -17.43 -15.55 26.16
C ARG A 500 -17.40 -14.56 25.02
N PHE A 501 -18.56 -14.09 24.53
CA PHE A 501 -18.66 -13.32 23.29
C PHE A 501 -19.20 -11.91 23.48
N ASN A 502 -20.20 -11.72 24.35
CA ASN A 502 -20.77 -10.40 24.62
C ASN A 502 -19.92 -9.58 25.62
N ARG A 503 -18.65 -9.36 25.25
CA ARG A 503 -17.65 -8.61 26.02
C ARG A 503 -17.36 -7.21 25.46
N PHE A 504 -17.71 -6.98 24.19
CA PHE A 504 -17.12 -5.93 23.37
C PHE A 504 -18.01 -4.70 23.14
N VAL A 505 -17.57 -3.55 23.64
CA VAL A 505 -18.20 -2.25 23.39
C VAL A 505 -17.52 -1.53 22.23
N LYS A 506 -18.32 -1.03 21.28
CA LYS A 506 -17.80 -0.30 20.11
C LYS A 506 -17.33 1.11 20.52
N PRO A 507 -16.08 1.52 20.21
CA PRO A 507 -15.60 2.88 20.51
C PRO A 507 -16.36 3.94 19.70
N SER A 508 -16.54 5.12 20.30
CA SER A 508 -17.21 6.28 19.70
C SER A 508 -16.31 7.51 19.75
N TYR A 509 -15.39 7.59 18.78
CA TYR A 509 -14.38 8.64 18.72
C TYR A 509 -14.90 9.97 18.19
N ASP A 510 -14.55 11.06 18.87
CA ASP A 510 -14.68 12.41 18.34
C ASP A 510 -13.30 13.03 18.04
N GLY A 511 -13.06 13.37 16.78
CA GLY A 511 -11.84 14.06 16.36
C GLY A 511 -11.97 15.57 16.27
N SER A 512 -13.13 16.18 16.59
CA SER A 512 -13.37 17.60 16.31
C SER A 512 -12.46 18.59 17.06
N MET A 513 -11.79 18.14 18.11
CA MET A 513 -10.81 18.91 18.90
C MET A 513 -9.34 18.62 18.52
N LEU A 514 -9.08 17.87 17.43
CA LEU A 514 -7.71 17.68 16.92
C LEU A 514 -7.21 18.96 16.25
N GLU A 515 -6.20 19.59 16.86
CA GLU A 515 -5.33 20.54 16.15
C GLU A 515 -4.42 19.77 15.19
N LEU A 516 -4.31 20.25 13.95
CA LEU A 516 -3.53 19.66 12.87
C LEU A 516 -2.50 20.66 12.33
N PRO A 517 -1.27 20.68 12.89
CA PRO A 517 -0.17 21.53 12.45
C PRO A 517 0.21 21.31 10.98
N ASP A 518 0.93 22.28 10.39
CA ASP A 518 1.43 22.28 9.00
C ASP A 518 0.38 22.08 7.87
N MET A 519 -0.89 21.90 8.24
CA MET A 519 -2.03 21.76 7.33
C MET A 519 -2.41 23.12 6.72
N ASN A 520 -2.71 23.13 5.43
CA ASN A 520 -3.17 24.31 4.70
C ASN A 520 -4.42 24.91 5.34
N MET A 521 -4.28 26.13 5.90
CA MET A 521 -5.33 26.80 6.68
C MET A 521 -6.58 27.15 5.87
N SER A 522 -6.49 27.21 4.52
CA SER A 522 -7.66 27.43 3.66
C SER A 522 -8.56 26.19 3.54
N ILE A 523 -8.14 25.04 4.08
CA ILE A 523 -8.85 23.75 3.97
C ILE A 523 -9.33 23.30 5.35
N LYS A 524 -10.64 23.10 5.48
CA LYS A 524 -11.26 22.58 6.71
C LYS A 524 -11.73 21.14 6.49
N LEU A 525 -11.17 20.20 7.27
CA LEU A 525 -11.60 18.81 7.26
C LEU A 525 -12.99 18.67 7.89
N ARG A 526 -13.81 17.76 7.34
CA ARG A 526 -15.15 17.45 7.87
C ARG A 526 -15.02 16.59 9.13
N LYS A 527 -16.01 16.66 10.03
CA LYS A 527 -15.99 15.92 11.32
C LYS A 527 -15.66 14.43 11.18
N HIS A 528 -16.22 13.74 10.18
CA HIS A 528 -15.93 12.31 9.97
C HIS A 528 -14.47 12.06 9.57
N GLN A 529 -13.82 12.98 8.85
CA GLN A 529 -12.42 12.88 8.48
C GLN A 529 -11.53 13.01 9.72
N LEU A 530 -11.83 13.98 10.59
CA LEU A 530 -11.16 14.16 11.88
C LEU A 530 -11.34 12.95 12.81
N THR A 531 -12.56 12.41 12.93
CA THR A 531 -12.83 11.17 13.68
C THR A 531 -12.05 9.97 13.12
N CYS A 532 -11.91 9.84 11.79
CA CYS A 532 -11.08 8.79 11.19
C CYS A 532 -9.59 8.97 11.51
N VAL A 533 -9.07 10.20 11.46
CA VAL A 533 -7.68 10.52 11.87
C VAL A 533 -7.48 10.17 13.35
N ARG A 534 -8.33 10.69 14.25
CA ARG A 534 -8.26 10.38 15.71
C ARG A 534 -8.18 8.88 15.96
N ARG A 535 -9.07 8.12 15.32
CA ARG A 535 -9.10 6.65 15.42
C ARG A 535 -7.81 5.99 14.88
N ALA A 536 -7.20 6.51 13.82
CA ALA A 536 -5.96 5.99 13.25
C ALA A 536 -4.69 6.36 14.04
N LEU A 537 -4.75 7.39 14.89
CA LEU A 537 -3.67 7.72 15.82
C LEU A 537 -3.69 6.83 17.08
N GLU A 538 -4.85 6.29 17.46
CA GLU A 538 -5.00 5.33 18.57
C GLU A 538 -4.88 3.86 18.15
N GLN A 539 -5.56 3.46 17.08
CA GLN A 539 -5.71 2.05 16.72
C GLN A 539 -4.59 1.59 15.77
N PRO A 540 -4.03 0.37 15.96
CA PRO A 540 -2.98 -0.15 15.08
C PRO A 540 -3.46 -0.42 13.65
N THR A 541 -4.78 -0.59 13.46
CA THR A 541 -5.43 -0.89 12.18
C THR A 541 -6.74 -0.11 12.07
N LEU A 542 -7.00 0.50 10.91
CA LEU A 542 -8.27 1.16 10.58
C LEU A 542 -8.81 0.68 9.23
N LEU A 543 -10.07 0.26 9.21
CA LEU A 543 -10.87 0.16 7.99
C LEU A 543 -11.70 1.44 7.83
N ALA A 544 -11.44 2.21 6.77
CA ALA A 544 -12.13 3.46 6.44
C ALA A 544 -13.16 3.25 5.32
N ASP A 545 -14.22 2.50 5.62
CA ASP A 545 -15.37 2.39 4.73
C ASP A 545 -16.16 3.70 4.70
N ILE A 546 -16.12 4.36 3.54
CA ILE A 546 -16.54 5.74 3.29
C ILE A 546 -16.92 5.80 1.81
N SER A 547 -17.95 6.58 1.46
CA SER A 547 -18.36 6.80 0.07
C SER A 547 -17.27 7.42 -0.82
N VAL A 548 -17.42 7.27 -2.14
CA VAL A 548 -16.64 8.01 -3.14
C VAL A 548 -16.88 9.51 -2.95
N GLY A 549 -15.84 10.33 -3.08
CA GLY A 549 -15.90 11.77 -2.78
C GLY A 549 -15.86 12.13 -1.29
N GLY A 550 -15.98 11.16 -0.37
CA GLY A 550 -15.99 11.38 1.09
C GLY A 550 -14.67 11.85 1.72
N GLY A 551 -13.68 12.29 0.94
CA GLY A 551 -12.43 12.86 1.44
C GLY A 551 -11.38 11.86 1.94
N LYS A 552 -11.37 10.63 1.38
CA LYS A 552 -10.42 9.54 1.73
C LYS A 552 -8.95 9.98 1.65
N THR A 553 -8.57 10.73 0.62
CA THR A 553 -7.19 11.23 0.42
C THR A 553 -6.70 12.03 1.62
N PHE A 554 -7.48 13.02 2.06
CA PHE A 554 -7.11 13.87 3.18
C PHE A 554 -7.03 13.09 4.50
N ILE A 555 -7.86 12.06 4.69
CA ILE A 555 -7.75 11.17 5.86
C ILE A 555 -6.39 10.44 5.85
N ILE A 556 -6.00 9.87 4.70
CA ILE A 556 -4.70 9.18 4.55
C ILE A 556 -3.54 10.17 4.76
N ALA A 557 -3.61 11.33 4.11
CA ALA A 557 -2.58 12.36 4.16
C ALA A 557 -2.35 12.87 5.59
N THR A 558 -3.41 13.31 6.28
CA THR A 558 -3.36 13.75 7.67
C THR A 558 -2.91 12.65 8.61
N THR A 559 -3.44 11.41 8.48
CA THR A 559 -3.03 10.29 9.35
C THR A 559 -1.52 10.03 9.26
N CYS A 560 -0.97 10.02 8.05
CA CYS A 560 0.45 9.74 7.84
C CYS A 560 1.33 10.93 8.24
N HIS A 561 0.90 12.16 7.98
CA HIS A 561 1.59 13.37 8.45
C HIS A 561 1.68 13.37 9.99
N GLU A 562 0.54 13.21 10.67
CA GLU A 562 0.45 13.18 12.13
C GLU A 562 1.29 12.03 12.74
N TRP A 563 1.26 10.84 12.14
CA TRP A 563 2.14 9.73 12.55
C TRP A 563 3.64 10.07 12.46
N HIS A 564 4.06 10.93 11.55
CA HIS A 564 5.46 11.37 11.45
C HIS A 564 5.77 12.57 12.34
N ARG A 565 4.89 13.57 12.41
CA ARG A 565 5.01 14.74 13.28
C ARG A 565 5.06 14.37 14.77
N LEU A 566 4.24 13.40 15.18
CA LEU A 566 4.19 12.85 16.55
C LEU A 566 5.25 11.74 16.79
N GLY A 567 6.08 11.40 15.79
CA GLY A 567 7.13 10.37 15.89
C GLY A 567 6.63 8.92 15.99
N LEU A 568 5.31 8.69 15.91
CA LEU A 568 4.65 7.38 16.05
C LEU A 568 5.06 6.37 14.96
N LYS A 569 5.46 6.86 13.78
CA LYS A 569 6.04 6.06 12.69
C LYS A 569 7.32 6.73 12.19
N LYS A 570 8.38 5.95 11.94
CA LYS A 570 9.63 6.45 11.34
C LYS A 570 9.56 6.57 9.81
N ARG A 571 8.88 5.62 9.15
CA ARG A 571 8.54 5.65 7.72
C ARG A 571 7.19 4.99 7.46
N THR A 572 6.51 5.42 6.41
CA THR A 572 5.19 4.93 5.99
C THR A 572 5.16 4.70 4.47
N ALA A 573 4.65 3.54 4.05
CA ALA A 573 4.43 3.20 2.64
C ALA A 573 2.93 3.26 2.31
N VAL A 574 2.56 4.06 1.31
CA VAL A 574 1.17 4.29 0.89
C VAL A 574 0.97 3.64 -0.47
N VAL A 575 0.44 2.41 -0.46
CA VAL A 575 0.22 1.61 -1.68
C VAL A 575 -1.14 1.93 -2.30
N ILE A 576 -1.15 2.36 -3.56
CA ILE A 576 -2.38 2.79 -4.26
C ILE A 576 -2.42 2.38 -5.74
N PRO A 577 -3.62 2.29 -6.36
CA PRO A 577 -3.76 2.01 -7.79
C PRO A 577 -2.96 2.99 -8.66
N ASN A 578 -2.24 2.48 -9.65
CA ASN A 578 -1.26 3.25 -10.44
C ASN A 578 -1.80 4.59 -11.00
N HIS A 579 -3.08 4.62 -11.42
CA HIS A 579 -3.69 5.82 -12.01
C HIS A 579 -4.03 6.91 -10.98
N LEU A 580 -4.03 6.60 -9.67
CA LEU A 580 -4.30 7.55 -8.59
C LEU A 580 -3.02 8.11 -7.95
N VAL A 581 -1.83 7.65 -8.35
CA VAL A 581 -0.55 7.98 -7.70
C VAL A 581 -0.28 9.49 -7.69
N GLU A 582 -0.43 10.14 -8.84
CA GLU A 582 -0.23 11.58 -8.98
C GLU A 582 -1.39 12.40 -8.39
N GLN A 583 -2.61 11.87 -8.39
CA GLN A 583 -3.76 12.51 -7.75
C GLN A 583 -3.57 12.55 -6.23
N MET A 584 -3.20 11.41 -5.62
CA MET A 584 -2.85 11.32 -4.20
C MET A 584 -1.73 12.30 -3.84
N ALA A 585 -0.61 12.29 -4.57
CA ALA A 585 0.51 13.18 -4.28
C ALA A 585 0.14 14.67 -4.39
N ARG A 586 -0.69 15.04 -5.38
CA ARG A 586 -1.17 16.41 -5.57
C ARG A 586 -2.15 16.83 -4.47
N GLU A 587 -3.17 16.03 -4.18
CA GLU A 587 -4.16 16.33 -3.13
C GLU A 587 -3.49 16.36 -1.74
N TRP A 588 -2.45 15.57 -1.52
CA TRP A 588 -1.63 15.61 -0.31
C TRP A 588 -0.86 16.93 -0.20
N LEU A 589 -0.19 17.38 -1.26
CA LEU A 589 0.57 18.63 -1.26
C LEU A 589 -0.31 19.89 -1.38
N LEU A 590 -1.59 19.73 -1.76
CA LEU A 590 -2.59 20.78 -1.58
C LEU A 590 -2.98 20.95 -0.09
N LEU A 591 -2.87 19.87 0.71
CA LEU A 591 -3.21 19.84 2.13
C LEU A 591 -2.01 20.09 3.06
N TYR A 592 -0.82 19.60 2.72
CA TYR A 592 0.44 19.76 3.47
C TYR A 592 1.55 20.19 2.49
N PRO A 593 1.72 21.49 2.18
CA PRO A 593 2.42 21.87 0.95
C PRO A 593 3.96 21.81 0.79
N THR A 594 4.87 21.99 1.76
CA THR A 594 5.09 21.52 3.15
C THR A 594 5.67 20.12 3.29
N GLU A 595 4.95 19.07 2.90
CA GLU A 595 5.34 17.68 3.11
C GLU A 595 6.46 17.23 2.15
N LYS A 596 7.29 16.28 2.59
CA LYS A 596 8.29 15.63 1.73
C LYS A 596 7.80 14.22 1.37
N LEU A 597 7.42 14.04 0.10
CA LEU A 597 6.89 12.78 -0.44
C LEU A 597 7.89 12.14 -1.41
N LEU A 598 8.18 10.85 -1.24
CA LEU A 598 8.83 10.03 -2.28
C LEU A 598 7.75 9.35 -3.12
N VAL A 599 7.36 9.98 -4.22
CA VAL A 599 6.41 9.41 -5.18
C VAL A 599 7.18 8.48 -6.14
N LEU A 600 6.75 7.21 -6.23
CA LEU A 600 7.34 6.23 -7.15
C LEU A 600 6.47 6.06 -8.40
N SER A 601 7.13 5.76 -9.51
CA SER A 601 6.53 5.30 -10.77
C SER A 601 6.63 3.77 -10.91
N PRO A 602 5.99 3.17 -11.94
CA PRO A 602 6.28 1.79 -12.32
C PRO A 602 7.74 1.57 -12.77
N ASP A 603 8.34 2.54 -13.46
CA ASP A 603 9.67 2.44 -14.06
C ASP A 603 10.81 2.50 -13.02
N ASP A 604 10.54 3.02 -11.83
CA ASP A 604 11.48 3.05 -10.69
C ASP A 604 11.90 1.65 -10.22
N MET A 605 11.07 0.61 -10.42
CA MET A 605 11.40 -0.79 -10.09
C MET A 605 11.90 -1.63 -11.28
N SER A 606 12.14 -1.01 -12.44
CA SER A 606 12.86 -1.65 -13.54
C SER A 606 14.25 -2.12 -13.10
N ALA A 607 14.81 -3.16 -13.75
CA ALA A 607 16.09 -3.76 -13.34
C ALA A 607 17.25 -2.73 -13.27
N LYS A 608 17.23 -1.71 -14.14
CA LYS A 608 18.20 -0.59 -14.14
C LYS A 608 18.04 0.33 -12.93
N ASN A 609 16.81 0.65 -12.54
CA ASN A 609 16.53 1.66 -11.53
C ASN A 609 16.36 1.09 -10.11
N ARG A 610 15.98 -0.19 -9.97
CA ARG A 610 15.59 -0.84 -8.70
C ARG A 610 16.55 -0.59 -7.55
N ILE A 611 17.87 -0.68 -7.76
CA ILE A 611 18.87 -0.46 -6.69
C ILE A 611 18.88 1.02 -6.24
N ALA A 612 18.88 1.96 -7.19
CA ALA A 612 18.80 3.39 -6.88
C ALA A 612 17.47 3.77 -6.21
N THR A 613 16.37 3.14 -6.61
CA THR A 613 15.04 3.30 -5.99
C THR A 613 14.99 2.76 -4.57
N LEU A 614 15.50 1.54 -4.32
CA LEU A 614 15.60 0.99 -2.97
C LEU A 614 16.50 1.85 -2.07
N ASN A 615 17.58 2.42 -2.61
CA ASN A 615 18.39 3.39 -1.90
C ASN A 615 17.63 4.71 -1.62
N ARG A 616 16.86 5.25 -2.59
CA ARG A 616 15.97 6.41 -2.37
C ARG A 616 14.91 6.15 -1.29
N ILE A 617 14.35 4.93 -1.23
CA ILE A 617 13.42 4.50 -0.16
C ILE A 617 14.16 4.38 1.19
N LYS A 618 15.44 3.98 1.18
CA LYS A 618 16.28 3.84 2.38
C LYS A 618 16.78 5.17 2.95
N THR A 619 17.11 6.16 2.12
CA THR A 619 17.73 7.44 2.55
C THR A 619 16.84 8.67 2.39
N GLY A 620 15.84 8.62 1.50
CA GLY A 620 14.94 9.74 1.21
C GLY A 620 13.78 9.89 2.20
N ALA A 621 12.68 10.44 1.70
CA ALA A 621 11.55 10.88 2.51
C ALA A 621 10.93 9.81 3.42
N SER A 622 10.26 10.25 4.49
CA SER A 622 9.59 9.34 5.43
C SER A 622 8.33 8.69 4.84
N ILE A 623 7.65 9.42 3.94
CA ILE A 623 6.40 8.99 3.29
C ILE A 623 6.72 8.59 1.85
N VAL A 624 6.42 7.33 1.51
CA VAL A 624 6.65 6.77 0.18
C VAL A 624 5.33 6.38 -0.45
N ILE A 625 4.96 6.99 -1.58
CA ILE A 625 3.76 6.64 -2.34
C ILE A 625 4.14 5.62 -3.42
N ILE A 626 3.53 4.43 -3.35
CA ILE A 626 3.93 3.26 -4.14
C ILE A 626 2.77 2.83 -5.06
N PRO A 627 2.96 2.78 -6.40
CA PRO A 627 2.00 2.18 -7.31
C PRO A 627 1.78 0.69 -7.01
N GLN A 628 0.54 0.20 -7.15
CA GLN A 628 0.19 -1.19 -6.88
C GLN A 628 1.05 -2.19 -7.67
N SER A 629 1.43 -1.89 -8.93
CA SER A 629 2.35 -2.75 -9.70
C SER A 629 3.76 -2.77 -9.12
N THR A 630 4.24 -1.61 -8.66
CA THR A 630 5.56 -1.42 -8.03
C THR A 630 5.64 -2.18 -6.71
N PHE A 631 4.55 -2.21 -5.92
CA PHE A 631 4.44 -3.01 -4.71
C PHE A 631 4.40 -4.51 -4.99
N LYS A 632 3.63 -4.96 -6.00
CA LYS A 632 3.59 -6.38 -6.43
C LYS A 632 4.93 -6.93 -6.94
N ALA A 633 5.88 -6.07 -7.31
CA ALA A 633 7.23 -6.44 -7.71
C ALA A 633 8.21 -6.61 -6.53
N ILE A 634 7.75 -6.41 -5.29
CA ILE A 634 8.52 -6.67 -4.07
C ILE A 634 8.20 -8.12 -3.64
N PRO A 635 9.18 -9.05 -3.66
CA PRO A 635 8.94 -10.43 -3.24
C PRO A 635 8.69 -10.54 -1.74
N LEU A 636 7.95 -11.57 -1.33
CA LEU A 636 7.85 -11.97 0.08
C LEU A 636 9.22 -12.41 0.61
N PRO A 637 9.51 -12.25 1.91
CA PRO A 637 10.66 -12.90 2.53
C PRO A 637 10.49 -14.41 2.49
N LEU A 638 11.50 -15.14 1.99
CA LEU A 638 11.48 -16.62 1.84
C LEU A 638 11.04 -17.38 3.11
N ASN A 639 11.33 -16.86 4.31
CA ASN A 639 10.90 -17.48 5.56
C ASN A 639 9.38 -17.36 5.80
N LYS A 640 8.77 -16.23 5.41
CA LYS A 640 7.32 -15.97 5.46
C LYS A 640 6.57 -16.74 4.36
N GLU A 641 7.21 -16.93 3.21
CA GLU A 641 6.69 -17.77 2.12
C GLU A 641 6.60 -19.23 2.54
N LYS A 642 7.60 -19.74 3.27
CA LYS A 642 7.55 -21.09 3.90
C LYS A 642 6.49 -21.20 5.01
N GLU A 643 6.45 -20.23 5.93
CA GLU A 643 5.46 -20.16 7.01
C GLU A 643 4.03 -20.28 6.47
N LEU A 644 3.69 -19.56 5.39
CA LEU A 644 2.39 -19.63 4.73
C LEU A 644 2.15 -20.98 4.02
N LEU A 645 3.19 -21.62 3.45
CA LEU A 645 3.10 -22.94 2.81
C LEU A 645 3.14 -24.12 3.80
N GLU A 646 3.33 -23.84 5.10
CA GLU A 646 3.22 -24.81 6.20
C GLU A 646 1.87 -24.67 6.95
N ASP A 647 1.17 -23.54 6.76
CA ASP A 647 -0.20 -23.26 7.27
C ASP A 647 -1.34 -23.63 6.29
N GLU A 648 -1.05 -23.88 4.99
CA GLU A 648 -2.02 -24.26 3.91
C GLU A 648 -2.17 -25.77 3.69
#